data_AF-A0A5F9ZHD7-F1
#
_entry.id   AF-A0A5F9ZHD7-F1
#
_cell.length_a   1.000
_cell.length_b   1.000
_cell.length_c   1.000
_cell.angle_alpha   90.00
_cell.angle_beta   90.00
_cell.angle_gamma   90.00
#
_symmetry.space_group_name_H-M   'P 1'
#
loop_
_entity.id
_entity.type
_entity.pdbx_description
1 polymer ?
#
loop_
_entity_poly.entity_id
_entity_poly.type
_entity_poly.pdbx_seq_one_letter_code
_entity_poly.pdbx_strand_id
1 'polypeptide(L)'
;MIKTIYKTPGMIKDEQEIVQKRTFTKWINSHLAKRKPPMVVDDLFEDMKDGVKLLALLEVLSGQKLPCEQGRRMKRIHAVANIGTALKFLEGRKSMHRGSPIKLVNINSTDIADGRPSIVLGLMWTIILYFQIEELTSNLPQLQSLSSSASSVDSIVSSETPSPPSKRKVTTKIQGNAKKALLKWVQYTAGKQTGIEVKDFGKSWRSGVAFHSVIHAIRPELVDLETVKGRSNRENLEDAFTIAETELGIPRLLDPEDVDVDKPDEKSIMTYVAQFLKHYPDIHNASTDGQEDDEILPGFPSFANSVQNFKREDRVIFKEMKVWIEQFERDLTRAQMVESNLQDKYQSFKHFRVQYEMKRKQIEHLIQPLHRDGKLSLDQALVKQSWDRVTSRLFDWHIQLDKSLPAPLGTIGAWLYRAEVALREEITVQQVHEETANTIQRKLEQHKDLLQNTDAHKRAFHEIYRTRSVNGIPVPPDQLEDMAERFHFVSSTSELHLMKMEFLELKYRLLSLLVLAESKLKSWIIKYGRRESVEQLLQNYVSFIENSKFFEQYEVTYQILKQTAEMYVKADGSVEEAENVMKFMNETTAQWRNLSVEVRSVRSMLEEVISNWDRYGNTVASLQAWLEDAEKMLNQSENAKKDFFRNLPHWIQQHTAMNDAGNFLIETCDEMVSRDLKQQLLLLNGRWRELFMEVKQYAQADEMDRMKKEYTDCVVTLSAFATEAHKKLSEPLEVSFMNVKLLIQDLEVRGF
;
A
#
# COMPACT_ATOMS: atom_id res chain seq x y z
N MET A 1 -47.04 -19.40 30.72
CA MET A 1 -46.67 -19.84 29.35
C MET A 1 -46.26 -18.59 28.57
N ILE A 2 -45.01 -18.14 28.75
CA ILE A 2 -44.50 -16.87 28.20
C ILE A 2 -44.03 -17.15 26.77
N LYS A 3 -44.56 -16.39 25.81
CA LYS A 3 -44.19 -16.45 24.39
C LYS A 3 -42.71 -16.11 24.23
N THR A 4 -41.90 -17.09 23.85
CA THR A 4 -40.56 -16.87 23.29
C THR A 4 -40.74 -16.12 21.96
N ILE A 5 -40.55 -14.79 21.97
CA ILE A 5 -40.49 -13.99 20.75
C ILE A 5 -39.20 -14.39 20.03
N TYR A 6 -39.32 -15.17 18.96
CA TYR A 6 -38.21 -15.43 18.06
C TYR A 6 -37.80 -14.10 17.40
N LYS A 7 -36.73 -13.46 17.89
CA LYS A 7 -36.13 -12.29 17.22
C LYS A 7 -35.65 -12.72 15.82
N THR A 8 -36.05 -11.98 14.79
CA THR A 8 -35.62 -12.22 13.41
C THR A 8 -34.11 -11.98 13.24
N PRO A 9 -33.43 -12.67 12.30
CA PRO A 9 -31.98 -12.57 12.13
C PRO A 9 -31.43 -11.15 11.88
N GLY A 10 -32.26 -10.23 11.37
CA GLY A 10 -31.90 -8.82 11.18
C GLY A 10 -31.73 -8.06 12.50
N MET A 11 -32.67 -8.21 13.44
CA MET A 11 -32.63 -7.52 14.74
C MET A 11 -31.44 -7.95 15.61
N ILE A 12 -31.05 -9.22 15.54
CA ILE A 12 -29.88 -9.75 16.27
C ILE A 12 -28.58 -9.13 15.75
N LYS A 13 -28.50 -8.87 14.44
CA LYS A 13 -27.32 -8.25 13.83
C LYS A 13 -27.19 -6.78 14.26
N ASP A 14 -28.31 -6.06 14.31
CA ASP A 14 -28.34 -4.66 14.72
C ASP A 14 -27.95 -4.49 16.20
N GLU A 15 -28.41 -5.39 17.08
CA GLU A 15 -28.00 -5.42 18.50
C GLU A 15 -26.50 -5.67 18.67
N GLN A 16 -25.91 -6.61 17.91
CA GLN A 16 -24.47 -6.88 17.97
C GLN A 16 -23.62 -5.71 17.44
N GLU A 17 -24.10 -5.01 16.40
CA GLU A 17 -23.42 -3.80 15.88
C GLU A 17 -23.42 -2.66 16.91
N ILE A 18 -24.49 -2.50 17.70
CA ILE A 18 -24.56 -1.51 18.79
C ILE A 18 -23.56 -1.84 19.90
N VAL A 19 -23.49 -3.10 20.35
CA VAL A 19 -22.55 -3.55 21.38
C VAL A 19 -21.10 -3.37 20.92
N GLN A 20 -20.78 -3.76 19.68
CA GLN A 20 -19.45 -3.55 19.10
C GLN A 20 -19.12 -2.06 19.03
N LYS A 21 -20.06 -1.20 18.60
CA LYS A 21 -19.86 0.25 18.55
C LYS A 21 -19.45 0.78 19.92
N ARG A 22 -20.19 0.45 20.98
CA ARG A 22 -19.88 0.91 22.35
C ARG A 22 -18.53 0.40 22.83
N THR A 23 -18.30 -0.91 22.71
CA THR A 23 -17.07 -1.57 23.19
C THR A 23 -15.84 -1.03 22.47
N PHE A 24 -15.89 -0.91 21.14
CA PHE A 24 -14.77 -0.38 20.36
C PHE A 24 -14.56 1.11 20.61
N THR A 25 -15.61 1.90 20.83
CA THR A 25 -15.48 3.32 21.20
C THR A 25 -14.73 3.47 22.53
N LYS A 26 -15.14 2.74 23.58
CA LYS A 26 -14.46 2.74 24.88
C LYS A 26 -13.00 2.28 24.73
N TRP A 27 -12.75 1.26 23.92
CA TRP A 27 -11.40 0.79 23.63
C TRP A 27 -10.52 1.85 22.96
N ILE A 28 -11.01 2.50 21.91
CA ILE A 28 -10.30 3.56 21.19
C ILE A 28 -9.97 4.71 22.15
N ASN A 29 -10.95 5.14 22.95
CA ASN A 29 -10.77 6.23 23.92
C ASN A 29 -9.72 5.88 24.99
N SER A 30 -9.62 4.62 25.42
CA SER A 30 -8.57 4.17 26.35
C SER A 30 -7.14 4.35 25.80
N HIS A 31 -6.98 4.34 24.47
CA HIS A 31 -5.69 4.61 23.81
C HIS A 31 -5.53 6.09 23.47
N LEU A 32 -6.53 6.74 22.89
CA LEU A 32 -6.45 8.14 22.51
C LEU A 32 -6.29 9.09 23.71
N ALA A 33 -6.71 8.68 24.91
CA ALA A 33 -6.42 9.38 26.16
C ALA A 33 -4.91 9.49 26.45
N LYS A 34 -4.08 8.59 25.92
CA LYS A 34 -2.62 8.59 26.09
C LYS A 34 -1.90 9.53 25.10
N ARG A 35 -2.61 10.04 24.09
CA ARG A 35 -2.06 10.98 23.10
C ARG A 35 -1.87 12.36 23.73
N LYS A 36 -0.94 13.16 23.18
CA LYS A 36 -0.75 14.57 23.53
C LYS A 36 -0.94 15.47 22.29
N PRO A 37 -1.96 16.33 22.22
CA PRO A 37 -3.11 16.41 23.14
C PRO A 37 -4.04 15.18 23.03
N PRO A 38 -4.77 14.84 24.11
CA PRO A 38 -5.69 13.71 24.11
C PRO A 38 -6.85 13.95 23.13
N MET A 39 -7.39 12.87 22.61
CA MET A 39 -8.56 12.88 21.72
C MET A 39 -9.62 11.94 22.24
N VAL A 40 -10.88 12.23 21.93
CA VAL A 40 -12.03 11.42 22.30
C VAL A 40 -12.87 11.16 21.06
N VAL A 41 -13.42 9.96 20.95
CA VAL A 41 -14.43 9.54 20.00
C VAL A 41 -15.76 9.47 20.75
N ASP A 42 -16.74 10.26 20.30
CA ASP A 42 -18.09 10.31 20.85
C ASP A 42 -19.02 9.41 20.02
N ASP A 43 -18.99 9.53 18.70
CA ASP A 43 -19.70 8.64 17.78
C ASP A 43 -18.73 8.01 16.78
N LEU A 44 -18.44 6.72 16.98
CA LEU A 44 -17.52 5.95 16.14
C LEU A 44 -17.77 6.07 14.62
N PHE A 45 -19.03 6.15 14.18
CA PHE A 45 -19.33 6.16 12.75
C PHE A 45 -19.17 7.54 12.12
N GLU A 46 -19.36 8.60 12.90
CA GLU A 46 -19.16 9.96 12.43
C GLU A 46 -17.71 10.42 12.59
N ASP A 47 -17.11 10.13 13.74
CA ASP A 47 -15.79 10.62 14.14
C ASP A 47 -14.62 9.99 13.39
N MET A 48 -14.87 8.89 12.67
CA MET A 48 -13.87 8.19 11.86
C MET A 48 -13.88 8.63 10.40
N LYS A 49 -14.87 9.42 9.97
CA LYS A 49 -15.09 9.77 8.56
C LYS A 49 -13.98 10.64 7.97
N ASP A 50 -13.34 11.48 8.76
CA ASP A 50 -12.25 12.34 8.29
C ASP A 50 -10.86 11.68 8.32
N GLY A 51 -10.77 10.47 8.88
CA GLY A 51 -9.53 9.70 9.03
C GLY A 51 -8.55 10.24 10.08
N VAL A 52 -8.80 11.38 10.72
CA VAL A 52 -7.85 12.02 11.65
C VAL A 52 -7.73 11.20 12.93
N LYS A 53 -8.85 10.84 13.55
CA LYS A 53 -8.86 10.02 14.78
C LYS A 53 -8.35 8.59 14.50
N LEU A 54 -8.63 8.07 13.29
CA LEU A 54 -8.11 6.78 12.82
C LEU A 54 -6.57 6.79 12.75
N LEU A 55 -5.99 7.80 12.11
CA LEU A 55 -4.53 7.94 12.03
C LEU A 55 -3.94 8.12 13.43
N ALA A 56 -4.52 9.00 14.25
CA ALA A 56 -4.06 9.22 15.62
C ALA A 56 -4.07 7.95 16.47
N LEU A 57 -5.09 7.11 16.33
CA LEU A 57 -5.17 5.81 16.99
C LEU A 57 -4.03 4.89 16.53
N LEU A 58 -3.79 4.79 15.21
CA LEU A 58 -2.70 4.00 14.67
C LEU A 58 -1.33 4.52 15.12
N GLU A 59 -1.14 5.84 15.25
CA GLU A 59 0.10 6.42 15.80
C GLU A 59 0.31 5.98 17.24
N VAL A 60 -0.73 6.04 18.09
CA VAL A 60 -0.64 5.64 19.50
C VAL A 60 -0.35 4.14 19.63
N LEU A 61 -1.02 3.31 18.84
CA LEU A 61 -0.85 1.86 18.88
C LEU A 61 0.50 1.41 18.32
N SER A 62 1.03 2.12 17.32
CA SER A 62 2.28 1.74 16.66
C SER A 62 3.53 2.47 17.13
N GLY A 63 3.38 3.61 17.81
CA GLY A 63 4.47 4.53 18.11
C GLY A 63 5.05 5.24 16.87
N GLN A 64 4.48 5.07 15.68
CA GLN A 64 4.95 5.67 14.42
C GLN A 64 4.11 6.90 14.07
N LYS A 65 4.76 7.97 13.58
CA LYS A 65 4.05 9.14 13.06
C LYS A 65 3.54 8.90 11.64
N LEU A 66 2.29 9.26 11.38
CA LEU A 66 1.64 9.03 10.10
C LEU A 66 1.32 10.35 9.41
N PRO A 67 1.53 10.45 8.07
CA PRO A 67 1.11 11.61 7.30
C PRO A 67 -0.40 11.84 7.47
N CYS A 68 -0.77 13.06 7.84
CA CYS A 68 -2.15 13.48 8.01
C CYS A 68 -2.35 14.77 7.24
N GLU A 69 -3.23 14.73 6.25
CA GLU A 69 -3.69 15.89 5.49
C GLU A 69 -4.52 16.79 6.41
N GLN A 70 -4.05 18.04 6.58
CA GLN A 70 -4.73 19.06 7.36
C GLN A 70 -5.08 20.24 6.47
N GLY A 71 -6.37 20.41 6.16
CA GLY A 71 -6.87 21.57 5.42
C GLY A 71 -7.45 22.64 6.35
N ARG A 72 -7.40 23.92 5.93
CA ARG A 72 -8.14 25.02 6.61
C ARG A 72 -9.64 24.71 6.78
N ARG A 73 -10.21 23.92 5.87
CA ARG A 73 -11.52 23.26 5.99
C ARG A 73 -11.40 21.83 5.50
N MET A 74 -11.81 20.86 6.32
CA MET A 74 -11.79 19.45 5.94
C MET A 74 -12.83 19.19 4.86
N LYS A 75 -12.41 18.59 3.73
CA LYS A 75 -13.27 18.19 2.61
C LYS A 75 -13.17 16.67 2.44
N ARG A 76 -14.18 16.05 1.81
CA ARG A 76 -14.23 14.59 1.60
C ARG A 76 -12.99 14.02 0.92
N ILE A 77 -12.33 14.77 0.04
CA ILE A 77 -11.06 14.36 -0.59
C ILE A 77 -9.92 14.16 0.41
N HIS A 78 -9.79 15.06 1.41
CA HIS A 78 -8.78 14.96 2.46
C HIS A 78 -9.09 13.79 3.40
N ALA A 79 -10.38 13.61 3.71
CA ALA A 79 -10.88 12.49 4.50
C ALA A 79 -10.52 11.13 3.86
N VAL A 80 -10.82 10.98 2.56
CA VAL A 80 -10.49 9.76 1.79
C VAL A 80 -8.98 9.56 1.71
N ALA A 81 -8.17 10.62 1.57
CA ALA A 81 -6.71 10.54 1.58
C ALA A 81 -6.17 10.07 2.94
N ASN A 82 -6.63 10.67 4.05
CA ASN A 82 -6.25 10.28 5.42
C ASN A 82 -6.60 8.82 5.71
N ILE A 83 -7.81 8.40 5.35
CA ILE A 83 -8.23 7.00 5.48
C ILE A 83 -7.37 6.12 4.57
N GLY A 84 -7.08 6.54 3.34
CA GLY A 84 -6.19 5.82 2.42
C GLY A 84 -4.80 5.58 3.02
N THR A 85 -4.23 6.58 3.69
CA THR A 85 -2.96 6.45 4.44
C THR A 85 -3.07 5.40 5.55
N ALA A 86 -4.16 5.43 6.32
CA ALA A 86 -4.40 4.47 7.40
C ALA A 86 -4.54 3.02 6.87
N LEU A 87 -5.27 2.81 5.77
CA LEU A 87 -5.45 1.49 5.17
C LEU A 87 -4.12 0.96 4.59
N LYS A 88 -3.39 1.81 3.86
CA LYS A 88 -2.08 1.44 3.29
C LYS A 88 -1.06 1.09 4.38
N PHE A 89 -1.11 1.79 5.51
CA PHE A 89 -0.30 1.48 6.68
C PHE A 89 -0.62 0.10 7.26
N LEU A 90 -1.90 -0.27 7.36
CA LEU A 90 -2.31 -1.59 7.83
C LEU A 90 -1.91 -2.70 6.84
N GLU A 91 -2.11 -2.49 5.54
CA GLU A 91 -1.72 -3.43 4.48
C GLU A 91 -0.21 -3.65 4.42
N GLY A 92 0.60 -2.64 4.76
CA GLY A 92 2.06 -2.76 4.83
C GLY A 92 2.58 -3.67 5.96
N ARG A 93 1.71 -4.07 6.92
CA ARG A 93 2.12 -4.86 8.08
C ARG A 93 1.90 -6.35 7.90
N LYS A 94 2.88 -7.16 8.32
CA LYS A 94 2.78 -8.63 8.34
C LYS A 94 2.10 -9.09 9.62
N SER A 95 1.10 -9.97 9.49
CA SER A 95 0.46 -10.66 10.62
C SER A 95 1.33 -11.81 11.11
N MET A 96 1.63 -11.83 12.41
CA MET A 96 2.51 -12.83 13.02
C MET A 96 1.94 -14.25 12.97
N HIS A 97 0.61 -14.39 13.07
CA HIS A 97 -0.06 -15.69 12.98
C HIS A 97 -0.27 -16.16 11.53
N ARG A 98 -0.13 -15.28 10.53
CA ARG A 98 -0.41 -15.57 9.11
C ARG A 98 0.81 -15.56 8.20
N GLY A 99 1.94 -15.01 8.64
CA GLY A 99 3.14 -14.81 7.82
C GLY A 99 2.93 -13.91 6.59
N SER A 100 1.77 -13.26 6.46
CA SER A 100 1.33 -12.51 5.28
C SER A 100 0.77 -11.13 5.66
N PRO A 101 0.72 -10.17 4.72
CA PRO A 101 0.16 -8.84 4.95
C PRO A 101 -1.29 -8.87 5.46
N ILE A 102 -1.68 -7.87 6.27
CA ILE A 102 -3.08 -7.72 6.72
C ILE A 102 -3.98 -7.54 5.49
N LYS A 103 -4.93 -8.45 5.29
CA LYS A 103 -5.90 -8.37 4.19
C LYS A 103 -7.13 -7.60 4.61
N LEU A 104 -7.37 -6.44 4.00
CA LEU A 104 -8.55 -5.60 4.19
C LEU A 104 -9.64 -5.95 3.16
N VAL A 105 -10.23 -7.15 3.29
CA VAL A 105 -11.25 -7.63 2.33
C VAL A 105 -12.53 -6.83 2.49
N ASN A 106 -12.99 -6.18 1.42
CA ASN A 106 -14.21 -5.37 1.35
C ASN A 106 -14.21 -4.13 2.28
N ILE A 107 -13.05 -3.53 2.53
CA ILE A 107 -12.92 -2.28 3.29
C ILE A 107 -12.27 -1.23 2.38
N ASN A 108 -13.05 -0.27 1.89
CA ASN A 108 -12.55 0.82 1.05
C ASN A 108 -12.57 2.16 1.80
N SER A 109 -11.68 3.08 1.41
CA SER A 109 -11.56 4.40 2.05
C SER A 109 -12.82 5.26 1.92
N THR A 110 -13.51 5.19 0.79
CA THR A 110 -14.78 5.92 0.55
C THR A 110 -15.88 5.48 1.50
N ASP A 111 -15.93 4.19 1.81
CA ASP A 111 -16.98 3.60 2.63
C ASP A 111 -16.86 3.97 4.10
N ILE A 112 -15.62 4.16 4.55
CA ILE A 112 -15.31 4.67 5.89
C ILE A 112 -15.57 6.18 5.94
N ALA A 113 -15.23 6.92 4.88
CA ALA A 113 -15.52 8.35 4.78
C ALA A 113 -17.02 8.65 4.77
N ASP A 114 -17.83 7.70 4.28
CA ASP A 114 -19.29 7.77 4.31
C ASP A 114 -19.89 7.23 5.62
N GLY A 115 -19.06 6.72 6.54
CA GLY A 115 -19.48 6.29 7.89
C GLY A 115 -20.25 4.97 7.93
N ARG A 116 -20.06 4.06 6.96
CA ARG A 116 -20.85 2.82 6.87
C ARG A 116 -20.60 1.90 8.07
N PRO A 117 -21.60 1.63 8.95
CA PRO A 117 -21.39 0.97 10.25
C PRO A 117 -20.61 -0.35 10.19
N SER A 118 -21.09 -1.30 9.38
CA SER A 118 -20.48 -2.63 9.28
C SER A 118 -19.00 -2.62 8.80
N ILE A 119 -18.61 -1.62 8.01
CA ILE A 119 -17.24 -1.48 7.49
C ILE A 119 -16.34 -0.80 8.49
N VAL A 120 -16.83 0.26 9.16
CA VAL A 120 -16.10 0.92 10.25
C VAL A 120 -15.83 -0.08 11.37
N LEU A 121 -16.84 -0.87 11.79
CA LEU A 121 -16.67 -1.95 12.77
C LEU A 121 -15.72 -3.04 12.27
N GLY A 122 -15.78 -3.41 10.99
CA GLY A 122 -14.88 -4.37 10.38
C GLY A 122 -13.41 -3.92 10.41
N LEU A 123 -13.15 -2.64 10.14
CA LEU A 123 -11.83 -2.04 10.24
C LEU A 123 -11.35 -1.99 11.68
N MET A 124 -12.18 -1.51 12.62
CA MET A 124 -11.81 -1.43 14.03
C MET A 124 -11.48 -2.80 14.61
N TRP A 125 -12.28 -3.81 14.28
CA TRP A 125 -11.98 -5.18 14.65
C TRP A 125 -10.63 -5.65 14.09
N THR A 126 -10.31 -5.31 12.84
CA THR A 126 -9.02 -5.68 12.24
C THR A 126 -7.85 -5.05 12.99
N ILE A 127 -7.98 -3.79 13.42
CA ILE A 127 -6.98 -3.08 14.21
C ILE A 127 -6.84 -3.72 15.60
N ILE A 128 -7.95 -3.96 16.31
CA ILE A 128 -7.96 -4.60 17.64
C ILE A 128 -7.34 -6.01 17.58
N LEU A 129 -7.77 -6.79 16.59
CA LEU A 129 -7.26 -8.14 16.39
C LEU A 129 -5.74 -8.12 16.18
N TYR A 130 -5.22 -7.18 15.41
CA TYR A 130 -3.79 -7.10 15.13
C TYR A 130 -2.97 -6.53 16.30
N PHE A 131 -3.30 -5.32 16.78
CA PHE A 131 -2.52 -4.55 17.75
C PHE A 131 -2.75 -4.92 19.21
N GLN A 132 -3.76 -5.72 19.49
CA GLN A 132 -4.00 -6.18 20.86
C GLN A 132 -3.96 -7.70 20.91
N ILE A 133 -4.84 -8.38 20.19
CA ILE A 133 -5.03 -9.82 20.41
C ILE A 133 -3.87 -10.62 19.81
N GLU A 134 -3.57 -10.43 18.53
CA GLU A 134 -2.47 -11.13 17.85
C GLU A 134 -1.13 -10.79 18.51
N GLU A 135 -0.88 -9.52 18.86
CA GLU A 135 0.34 -9.10 19.55
C GLU A 135 0.50 -9.82 20.90
N LEU A 136 -0.52 -9.78 21.77
CA LEU A 136 -0.47 -10.42 23.08
C LEU A 136 -0.33 -11.94 23.00
N THR A 137 -1.12 -12.61 22.16
CA THR A 137 -1.12 -14.08 22.11
C THR A 137 0.10 -14.66 21.41
N SER A 138 0.77 -13.88 20.57
CA SER A 138 1.99 -14.30 19.88
C SER A 138 3.21 -14.41 20.81
N ASN A 139 3.16 -13.73 21.96
CA ASN A 139 4.21 -13.73 22.99
C ASN A 139 3.96 -14.76 24.11
N LEU A 140 3.07 -15.75 23.89
CA LEU A 140 2.82 -16.87 24.82
C LEU A 140 3.64 -18.11 24.37
N PRO A 141 4.92 -18.27 24.81
CA PRO A 141 5.81 -19.32 24.33
C PRO A 141 5.33 -20.75 24.62
N GLN A 142 4.51 -20.96 25.66
CA GLN A 142 4.04 -22.28 26.07
C GLN A 142 2.94 -22.89 25.19
N LEU A 143 2.28 -22.11 24.31
CA LEU A 143 1.14 -22.61 23.51
C LEU A 143 1.50 -23.00 22.07
N GLN A 144 2.72 -22.68 21.62
CA GLN A 144 3.21 -23.06 20.29
C GLN A 144 3.55 -24.55 20.19
N SER A 145 4.04 -25.18 21.27
CA SER A 145 4.40 -26.62 21.29
C SER A 145 3.20 -27.56 21.13
N LEU A 146 1.99 -27.11 21.46
CA LEU A 146 0.75 -27.87 21.32
C LEU A 146 0.01 -27.61 19.99
N SER A 147 0.60 -26.81 19.08
CA SER A 147 -0.01 -26.50 17.78
C SER A 147 0.60 -27.29 16.61
N SER A 148 1.73 -27.97 16.83
CA SER A 148 2.46 -28.73 15.79
C SER A 148 2.03 -30.19 15.64
N SER A 149 1.09 -30.70 16.44
CA SER A 149 0.60 -32.08 16.34
C SER A 149 -0.77 -32.14 15.65
N ALA A 150 -0.77 -32.10 14.32
CA ALA A 150 -1.84 -32.67 13.50
C ALA A 150 -1.36 -32.89 12.06
N SER A 151 -0.60 -33.97 11.84
CA SER A 151 -0.49 -34.62 10.53
C SER A 151 -0.69 -36.13 10.67
N SER A 152 -1.48 -36.66 9.75
CA SER A 152 -1.66 -38.07 9.36
C SER A 152 -2.47 -38.99 10.28
N VAL A 153 -3.62 -39.46 9.77
CA VAL A 153 -3.79 -40.80 9.17
C VAL A 153 -5.06 -40.85 8.28
N ASP A 154 -5.01 -41.69 7.24
CA ASP A 154 -5.97 -42.04 6.17
C ASP A 154 -7.38 -42.50 6.68
N SER A 155 -8.47 -42.69 5.91
CA SER A 155 -8.61 -43.37 4.60
C SER A 155 -9.99 -43.19 3.91
N ILE A 156 -9.98 -43.17 2.56
CA ILE A 156 -10.70 -44.02 1.57
C ILE A 156 -12.26 -44.18 1.55
N VAL A 157 -12.84 -43.75 0.39
CA VAL A 157 -13.97 -44.28 -0.45
C VAL A 157 -15.44 -44.07 -0.04
N SER A 158 -16.20 -43.29 -0.83
CA SER A 158 -17.20 -43.77 -1.83
C SER A 158 -18.11 -42.69 -2.47
N SER A 159 -18.13 -42.69 -3.81
CA SER A 159 -19.24 -42.50 -4.79
C SER A 159 -20.25 -41.32 -4.77
N GLU A 160 -20.21 -40.57 -5.89
CA GLU A 160 -21.30 -40.08 -6.79
C GLU A 160 -22.47 -39.18 -6.30
N THR A 161 -22.54 -37.95 -6.83
CA THR A 161 -23.54 -37.44 -7.83
C THR A 161 -23.45 -35.90 -8.01
N PRO A 162 -23.78 -35.31 -9.20
CA PRO A 162 -23.57 -33.88 -9.48
C PRO A 162 -24.88 -33.04 -9.54
N SER A 163 -24.91 -31.88 -8.85
CA SER A 163 -25.95 -30.83 -8.94
C SER A 163 -25.56 -29.55 -8.15
N PRO A 164 -26.10 -28.34 -8.45
CA PRO A 164 -25.34 -27.13 -8.82
C PRO A 164 -25.06 -26.14 -7.66
N PRO A 165 -24.24 -25.07 -7.86
CA PRO A 165 -23.60 -24.35 -6.76
C PRO A 165 -24.56 -23.33 -6.11
N SER A 166 -24.94 -23.61 -4.87
CA SER A 166 -25.51 -22.59 -3.98
C SER A 166 -24.39 -21.69 -3.44
N LYS A 167 -24.58 -20.37 -3.60
CA LYS A 167 -23.71 -19.27 -3.15
C LYS A 167 -23.20 -19.49 -1.72
N ARG A 168 -21.93 -19.92 -1.56
CA ARG A 168 -21.26 -19.98 -0.24
C ARG A 168 -20.56 -18.67 0.04
N LYS A 169 -20.94 -18.04 1.16
CA LYS A 169 -20.15 -17.00 1.84
C LYS A 169 -18.75 -17.56 2.10
N VAL A 170 -17.73 -16.86 1.61
CA VAL A 170 -16.32 -17.12 1.94
C VAL A 170 -16.10 -16.66 3.39
N THR A 171 -16.30 -17.54 4.35
CA THR A 171 -15.79 -17.35 5.72
C THR A 171 -14.31 -17.73 5.74
N THR A 172 -13.48 -16.73 5.99
CA THR A 172 -12.04 -16.77 6.13
C THR A 172 -11.58 -17.82 7.16
N LYS A 173 -10.98 -18.91 6.68
CA LYS A 173 -10.34 -20.00 7.46
C LYS A 173 -9.21 -19.57 8.44
N ILE A 174 -8.95 -18.27 8.61
CA ILE A 174 -7.65 -17.72 9.03
C ILE A 174 -7.73 -16.99 10.39
N GLN A 175 -8.92 -16.63 10.85
CA GLN A 175 -9.16 -15.98 12.16
C GLN A 175 -8.98 -16.93 13.37
N GLY A 176 -8.73 -18.22 13.12
CA GLY A 176 -8.73 -19.28 14.14
C GLY A 176 -7.56 -19.23 15.11
N ASN A 177 -6.37 -18.79 14.70
CA ASN A 177 -5.15 -19.03 15.51
C ASN A 177 -5.05 -18.13 16.75
N ALA A 178 -5.23 -16.81 16.61
CA ALA A 178 -5.16 -15.88 17.74
C ALA A 178 -6.35 -16.06 18.70
N LYS A 179 -7.57 -16.28 18.15
CA LYS A 179 -8.75 -16.63 18.96
C LYS A 179 -8.51 -17.90 19.77
N LYS A 180 -7.94 -18.95 19.15
CA LYS A 180 -7.63 -20.22 19.82
C LYS A 180 -6.56 -20.06 20.89
N ALA A 181 -5.53 -19.26 20.65
CA ALA A 181 -4.49 -18.97 21.64
C ALA A 181 -5.05 -18.23 22.85
N LEU A 182 -5.86 -17.17 22.63
CA LEU A 182 -6.53 -16.45 23.72
C LEU A 182 -7.49 -17.37 24.49
N LEU A 183 -8.25 -18.24 23.79
CA LEU A 183 -9.16 -19.19 24.43
C LEU A 183 -8.39 -20.18 25.30
N LYS A 184 -7.26 -20.71 24.82
CA LYS A 184 -6.40 -21.61 25.60
C LYS A 184 -5.84 -20.92 26.85
N TRP A 185 -5.42 -19.66 26.73
CA TRP A 185 -4.97 -18.88 27.89
C TRP A 185 -6.09 -18.77 28.92
N VAL A 186 -7.31 -18.37 28.52
CA VAL A 186 -8.45 -18.31 29.46
C VAL A 186 -8.76 -19.67 30.07
N GLN A 187 -8.77 -20.75 29.30
CA GLN A 187 -9.02 -22.10 29.80
C GLN A 187 -7.98 -22.51 30.84
N TYR A 188 -6.72 -22.13 30.64
CA TYR A 188 -5.64 -22.42 31.59
C TYR A 188 -5.73 -21.54 32.85
N THR A 189 -6.09 -20.26 32.69
CA THR A 189 -6.25 -19.28 33.78
C THR A 189 -7.49 -19.56 34.63
N ALA A 190 -8.65 -19.74 34.02
CA ALA A 190 -9.93 -19.93 34.71
C ALA A 190 -10.20 -21.40 35.11
N GLY A 191 -9.64 -22.37 34.38
CA GLY A 191 -9.97 -23.79 34.54
C GLY A 191 -9.31 -24.51 35.71
N LYS A 192 -8.29 -23.93 36.35
CA LYS A 192 -7.58 -24.56 37.48
C LYS A 192 -8.38 -24.56 38.79
N GLN A 193 -9.27 -23.59 38.99
CA GLN A 193 -9.81 -23.31 40.33
C GLN A 193 -11.32 -23.53 40.47
N THR A 194 -12.01 -23.84 39.38
CA THR A 194 -13.43 -24.21 39.39
C THR A 194 -13.71 -25.07 38.16
N GLY A 195 -14.53 -26.11 38.27
CA GLY A 195 -14.92 -27.00 37.15
C GLY A 195 -15.76 -26.33 36.04
N ILE A 196 -15.41 -25.11 35.66
CA ILE A 196 -16.05 -24.26 34.67
C ILE A 196 -15.29 -24.39 33.36
N GLU A 197 -15.99 -24.87 32.34
CA GLU A 197 -15.40 -25.13 31.03
C GLU A 197 -15.70 -23.95 30.09
N VAL A 198 -14.74 -23.04 29.91
CA VAL A 198 -14.86 -21.93 28.95
C VAL A 198 -14.63 -22.46 27.53
N LYS A 199 -15.68 -22.54 26.71
CA LYS A 199 -15.64 -23.16 25.36
C LYS A 199 -15.57 -22.15 24.22
N ASP A 200 -16.01 -20.92 24.47
CA ASP A 200 -16.14 -19.88 23.46
C ASP A 200 -15.93 -18.49 24.07
N PHE A 201 -16.00 -17.45 23.23
CA PHE A 201 -16.07 -16.04 23.66
C PHE A 201 -17.52 -15.53 23.61
N GLY A 202 -18.51 -16.40 23.73
CA GLY A 202 -19.93 -16.06 23.63
C GLY A 202 -20.66 -16.50 24.89
N LYS A 203 -21.39 -17.61 24.79
CA LYS A 203 -22.28 -18.10 25.86
C LYS A 203 -21.53 -18.42 27.16
N SER A 204 -20.27 -18.84 27.08
CA SER A 204 -19.46 -19.20 28.25
C SER A 204 -19.25 -18.02 29.22
N TRP A 205 -19.42 -16.78 28.75
CA TRP A 205 -19.17 -15.56 29.52
C TRP A 205 -20.45 -14.90 30.03
N ARG A 206 -21.62 -15.33 29.54
CA ARG A 206 -22.93 -14.71 29.84
C ARG A 206 -23.24 -14.67 31.33
N SER A 207 -22.86 -15.70 32.09
CA SER A 207 -23.16 -15.81 33.52
C SER A 207 -22.30 -14.92 34.43
N GLY A 208 -21.27 -14.27 33.87
CA GLY A 208 -20.27 -13.51 34.64
C GLY A 208 -19.28 -14.38 35.43
N VAL A 209 -19.53 -15.69 35.56
CA VAL A 209 -18.66 -16.57 36.35
C VAL A 209 -17.28 -16.72 35.71
N ALA A 210 -17.18 -16.79 34.37
CA ALA A 210 -15.89 -16.87 33.69
C ALA A 210 -15.00 -15.62 33.94
N PHE A 211 -15.59 -14.42 34.03
CA PHE A 211 -14.85 -13.22 34.39
C PHE A 211 -14.34 -13.30 35.84
N HIS A 212 -15.21 -13.71 36.76
CA HIS A 212 -14.83 -13.94 38.15
C HIS A 212 -13.74 -15.00 38.32
N SER A 213 -13.78 -16.09 37.56
CA SER A 213 -12.72 -17.11 37.59
C SER A 213 -11.37 -16.56 37.13
N VAL A 214 -11.35 -15.68 36.12
CA VAL A 214 -10.12 -15.00 35.69
C VAL A 214 -9.64 -14.01 36.76
N ILE A 215 -10.53 -13.23 37.36
CA ILE A 215 -10.20 -12.29 38.45
C ILE A 215 -9.67 -13.03 39.67
N HIS A 216 -10.34 -14.11 40.10
CA HIS A 216 -9.92 -14.96 41.20
C HIS A 216 -8.56 -15.59 40.93
N ALA A 217 -8.29 -16.03 39.70
CA ALA A 217 -6.97 -16.53 39.34
C ALA A 217 -5.89 -15.45 39.49
N ILE A 218 -6.17 -14.20 39.06
CA ILE A 218 -5.25 -13.04 39.20
C ILE A 218 -5.02 -12.70 40.68
N ARG A 219 -6.10 -12.62 41.45
CA ARG A 219 -6.11 -12.18 42.83
C ARG A 219 -7.28 -12.86 43.59
N PRO A 220 -7.04 -14.01 44.26
CA PRO A 220 -8.10 -14.84 44.86
C PRO A 220 -8.96 -14.11 45.90
N GLU A 221 -8.38 -13.22 46.69
CA GLU A 221 -9.05 -12.51 47.79
C GLU A 221 -10.14 -11.54 47.32
N LEU A 222 -10.20 -11.22 46.02
CA LEU A 222 -11.21 -10.31 45.48
C LEU A 222 -12.56 -10.99 45.20
N VAL A 223 -12.61 -12.32 45.17
CA VAL A 223 -13.78 -13.04 44.65
C VAL A 223 -14.09 -14.27 45.51
N ASP A 224 -15.32 -14.37 46.00
CA ASP A 224 -15.85 -15.61 46.56
C ASP A 224 -16.66 -16.36 45.48
N LEU A 225 -16.04 -17.36 44.86
CA LEU A 225 -16.64 -18.12 43.75
C LEU A 225 -17.88 -18.94 44.15
N GLU A 226 -18.08 -19.26 45.43
CA GLU A 226 -19.30 -19.96 45.89
C GLU A 226 -20.50 -19.01 45.90
N THR A 227 -20.29 -17.75 46.29
CA THR A 227 -21.36 -16.73 46.23
C THR A 227 -21.73 -16.37 44.80
N VAL A 228 -20.74 -16.32 43.89
CA VAL A 228 -20.94 -15.98 42.47
C VAL A 228 -21.86 -16.98 41.76
N LYS A 229 -21.78 -18.28 42.10
CA LYS A 229 -22.63 -19.33 41.50
C LYS A 229 -24.13 -19.17 41.81
N GLY A 230 -24.49 -18.50 42.91
CA GLY A 230 -25.87 -18.33 43.36
C GLY A 230 -26.54 -17.02 42.93
N ARG A 231 -25.78 -16.06 42.37
CA ARG A 231 -26.27 -14.73 41.96
C ARG A 231 -26.78 -14.72 40.52
N SER A 232 -27.55 -13.69 40.16
CA SER A 232 -27.98 -13.51 38.78
C SER A 232 -26.80 -13.14 37.86
N ASN A 233 -26.92 -13.45 36.56
CA ASN A 233 -25.90 -13.08 35.56
C ASN A 233 -25.56 -11.58 35.61
N ARG A 234 -26.59 -10.74 35.79
CA ARG A 234 -26.45 -9.28 35.76
C ARG A 234 -25.63 -8.75 36.92
N GLU A 235 -25.90 -9.24 38.12
CA GLU A 235 -25.14 -8.90 39.33
C GLU A 235 -23.69 -9.37 39.20
N ASN A 236 -23.47 -10.58 38.71
CA ASN A 236 -22.12 -11.11 38.52
C ASN A 236 -21.32 -10.30 37.49
N LEU A 237 -21.93 -9.88 36.39
CA LEU A 237 -21.23 -9.09 35.37
C LEU A 237 -20.90 -7.68 35.89
N GLU A 238 -21.83 -7.03 36.61
CA GLU A 238 -21.60 -5.70 37.19
C GLU A 238 -20.46 -5.74 38.23
N ASP A 239 -20.49 -6.75 39.12
CA ASP A 239 -19.47 -6.96 40.15
C ASP A 239 -18.09 -7.23 39.53
N ALA A 240 -18.00 -8.17 38.58
CA ALA A 240 -16.74 -8.50 37.91
C ALA A 240 -16.13 -7.30 37.18
N PHE A 241 -16.96 -6.49 36.51
CA PHE A 241 -16.47 -5.31 35.79
C PHE A 241 -16.04 -4.20 36.75
N THR A 242 -16.75 -4.04 37.88
CA THR A 242 -16.38 -3.09 38.93
C THR A 242 -15.04 -3.47 39.56
N ILE A 243 -14.88 -4.73 39.97
CA ILE A 243 -13.63 -5.25 40.56
C ILE A 243 -12.47 -5.08 39.57
N ALA A 244 -12.68 -5.41 38.29
CA ALA A 244 -11.65 -5.25 37.27
C ALA A 244 -11.19 -3.79 37.12
N GLU A 245 -12.10 -2.83 37.19
CA GLU A 245 -11.78 -1.41 37.06
C GLU A 245 -11.13 -0.83 38.32
N THR A 246 -11.71 -1.07 39.51
CA THR A 246 -11.27 -0.44 40.76
C THR A 246 -10.04 -1.12 41.37
N GLU A 247 -9.97 -2.46 41.31
CA GLU A 247 -8.93 -3.24 42.01
C GLU A 247 -7.79 -3.70 41.08
N LEU A 248 -8.09 -3.88 39.79
CA LEU A 248 -7.14 -4.38 38.79
C LEU A 248 -6.72 -3.32 37.75
N GLY A 249 -7.36 -2.14 37.75
CA GLY A 249 -7.04 -1.06 36.82
C GLY A 249 -7.30 -1.39 35.35
N ILE A 250 -8.20 -2.34 35.07
CA ILE A 250 -8.62 -2.75 33.73
C ILE A 250 -9.85 -1.90 33.34
N PRO A 251 -9.77 -1.03 32.31
CA PRO A 251 -10.87 -0.14 31.96
C PRO A 251 -12.11 -0.91 31.54
N ARG A 252 -13.28 -0.57 32.09
CA ARG A 252 -14.55 -1.23 31.79
C ARG A 252 -14.99 -0.97 30.34
N LEU A 253 -14.87 -1.98 29.47
CA LEU A 253 -15.26 -1.86 28.05
C LEU A 253 -16.66 -2.39 27.74
N LEU A 254 -17.22 -3.23 28.62
CA LEU A 254 -18.51 -3.89 28.45
C LEU A 254 -19.50 -3.44 29.53
N ASP A 255 -20.78 -3.44 29.18
CA ASP A 255 -21.87 -3.24 30.11
C ASP A 255 -22.60 -4.58 30.34
N PRO A 256 -23.08 -4.89 31.56
CA PRO A 256 -23.69 -6.19 31.86
C PRO A 256 -24.88 -6.57 30.98
N GLU A 257 -25.69 -5.59 30.58
CA GLU A 257 -26.81 -5.78 29.65
C GLU A 257 -26.39 -6.19 28.23
N ASP A 258 -25.17 -5.83 27.81
CA ASP A 258 -24.63 -6.18 26.50
C ASP A 258 -24.08 -7.63 26.46
N VAL A 259 -23.84 -8.21 27.65
CA VAL A 259 -23.31 -9.58 27.81
C VAL A 259 -24.41 -10.56 28.26
N ASP A 260 -25.37 -10.14 29.08
CA ASP A 260 -26.50 -10.98 29.52
C ASP A 260 -27.61 -11.07 28.45
N VAL A 261 -27.24 -11.61 27.29
CA VAL A 261 -28.10 -11.86 26.14
C VAL A 261 -27.90 -13.29 25.63
N ASP A 262 -28.83 -13.82 24.84
CA ASP A 262 -28.77 -15.21 24.38
C ASP A 262 -27.55 -15.54 23.52
N LYS A 263 -27.01 -14.55 22.81
CA LYS A 263 -25.83 -14.68 21.96
C LYS A 263 -24.93 -13.45 22.07
N PRO A 264 -24.09 -13.40 23.12
CA PRO A 264 -23.16 -12.29 23.33
C PRO A 264 -22.20 -12.13 22.14
N ASP A 265 -21.78 -10.90 21.86
CA ASP A 265 -20.88 -10.63 20.74
C ASP A 265 -19.45 -11.05 21.07
N GLU A 266 -18.94 -12.05 20.33
CA GLU A 266 -17.62 -12.63 20.61
C GLU A 266 -16.47 -11.64 20.44
N LYS A 267 -16.57 -10.69 19.50
CA LYS A 267 -15.50 -9.73 19.26
C LYS A 267 -15.37 -8.76 20.44
N SER A 268 -16.50 -8.32 20.97
CA SER A 268 -16.56 -7.42 22.12
C SER A 268 -16.02 -8.11 23.38
N ILE A 269 -16.40 -9.37 23.62
CA ILE A 269 -15.85 -10.18 24.73
C ILE A 269 -14.35 -10.40 24.56
N MET A 270 -13.88 -10.82 23.38
CA MET A 270 -12.45 -11.01 23.11
C MET A 270 -11.63 -9.74 23.36
N THR A 271 -12.16 -8.58 22.95
CA THR A 271 -11.52 -7.27 23.14
C THR A 271 -11.32 -6.96 24.61
N TYR A 272 -12.32 -7.25 25.44
CA TYR A 272 -12.25 -7.01 26.88
C TYR A 272 -11.36 -8.03 27.59
N VAL A 273 -11.52 -9.33 27.29
CA VAL A 273 -10.70 -10.41 27.88
C VAL A 273 -9.21 -10.23 27.58
N ALA A 274 -8.87 -9.75 26.38
CA ALA A 274 -7.48 -9.45 26.04
C ALA A 274 -6.87 -8.33 26.90
N GLN A 275 -7.66 -7.49 27.58
CA GLN A 275 -7.13 -6.52 28.55
C GLN A 275 -6.64 -7.22 29.82
N PHE A 276 -7.30 -8.29 30.28
CA PHE A 276 -6.83 -9.08 31.42
C PHE A 276 -5.47 -9.70 31.12
N LEU A 277 -5.30 -10.32 29.95
CA LEU A 277 -4.01 -10.86 29.50
C LEU A 277 -2.93 -9.76 29.40
N LYS A 278 -3.30 -8.57 28.92
CA LYS A 278 -2.37 -7.44 28.79
C LYS A 278 -1.87 -6.94 30.15
N HIS A 279 -2.76 -6.82 31.12
CA HIS A 279 -2.44 -6.30 32.46
C HIS A 279 -1.82 -7.37 33.36
N TYR A 280 -2.20 -8.63 33.18
CA TYR A 280 -1.79 -9.78 34.00
C TYR A 280 -1.42 -10.99 33.12
N PRO A 281 -0.24 -10.96 32.46
CA PRO A 281 0.22 -12.10 31.65
C PRO A 281 0.60 -13.34 32.50
N ASP A 282 0.92 -13.18 33.79
CA ASP A 282 1.62 -14.17 34.64
C ASP A 282 0.81 -14.70 35.82
N ILE A 283 -0.44 -15.09 35.60
CA ILE A 283 -1.41 -15.47 36.65
C ILE A 283 -1.02 -16.77 37.40
N HIS A 284 0.07 -17.44 37.02
CA HIS A 284 0.39 -18.80 37.46
C HIS A 284 1.52 -18.92 38.50
N ASN A 285 1.96 -17.82 39.12
CA ASN A 285 3.03 -17.83 40.13
C ASN A 285 2.57 -17.56 41.58
N ALA A 286 1.27 -17.39 41.86
CA ALA A 286 0.83 -16.79 43.13
C ALA A 286 0.21 -17.75 44.18
N SER A 287 0.02 -19.04 43.92
CA SER A 287 -0.63 -19.92 44.92
C SER A 287 -0.28 -21.40 44.81
N THR A 288 0.80 -21.79 45.47
CA THR A 288 0.91 -23.08 46.18
C THR A 288 2.11 -23.01 47.14
N ASP A 289 1.84 -22.65 48.39
CA ASP A 289 2.71 -22.99 49.52
C ASP A 289 1.99 -24.09 50.32
N GLY A 290 2.67 -25.22 50.52
CA GLY A 290 2.28 -26.31 51.44
C GLY A 290 1.44 -27.47 50.89
N GLN A 291 2.07 -28.47 50.26
CA GLN A 291 2.23 -29.85 50.80
C GLN A 291 2.82 -30.80 49.75
N GLU A 292 3.79 -31.60 50.22
CA GLU A 292 4.63 -32.56 49.51
C GLU A 292 3.84 -33.78 49.01
N ASP A 293 4.12 -34.25 47.79
CA ASP A 293 4.44 -35.66 47.50
C ASP A 293 4.93 -35.82 46.05
N ASP A 294 6.00 -36.61 45.90
CA ASP A 294 6.86 -36.82 44.73
C ASP A 294 6.18 -37.50 43.52
N GLU A 295 6.43 -36.99 42.30
CA GLU A 295 7.11 -37.74 41.21
C GLU A 295 7.24 -36.90 39.91
N ILE A 296 8.47 -36.43 39.68
CA ILE A 296 9.15 -36.24 38.38
C ILE A 296 8.44 -35.43 37.27
N LEU A 297 8.81 -34.15 37.15
CA LEU A 297 9.22 -33.59 35.84
C LEU A 297 10.15 -32.36 36.04
N PRO A 298 11.37 -32.34 35.48
CA PRO A 298 12.34 -31.30 35.74
C PRO A 298 12.13 -30.07 34.87
N GLY A 299 12.15 -28.90 35.50
CA GLY A 299 12.48 -27.62 34.88
C GLY A 299 11.28 -26.76 34.51
N PHE A 300 11.17 -25.58 35.12
CA PHE A 300 10.94 -24.29 34.45
C PHE A 300 11.03 -23.16 35.50
N PRO A 301 11.95 -22.18 35.35
CA PRO A 301 12.01 -21.00 36.22
C PRO A 301 10.79 -20.07 36.02
N SER A 302 10.34 -19.42 37.09
CA SER A 302 9.21 -18.47 37.13
C SER A 302 9.40 -17.28 36.17
N PHE A 303 8.38 -16.92 35.39
CA PHE A 303 8.42 -15.83 34.39
C PHE A 303 8.49 -14.42 35.00
N ALA A 304 7.92 -14.15 36.18
CA ALA A 304 8.01 -12.82 36.80
C ALA A 304 9.35 -12.59 37.51
N ASN A 305 9.91 -13.63 38.15
CA ASN A 305 11.32 -13.64 38.53
C ASN A 305 12.20 -13.64 37.29
N SER A 306 11.81 -14.21 36.16
CA SER A 306 12.56 -14.09 34.92
C SER A 306 12.38 -12.74 34.21
N VAL A 307 11.33 -11.93 34.39
CA VAL A 307 11.26 -10.61 33.71
C VAL A 307 11.84 -9.50 34.59
N GLN A 308 11.75 -9.62 35.92
CA GLN A 308 12.47 -8.71 36.83
C GLN A 308 13.91 -9.16 37.12
N ASN A 309 14.20 -10.46 37.20
CA ASN A 309 15.57 -10.95 37.16
C ASN A 309 16.13 -10.92 35.75
N PHE A 310 15.45 -11.17 34.62
CA PHE A 310 16.09 -10.87 33.31
C PHE A 310 16.26 -9.36 33.11
N LYS A 311 15.36 -8.47 33.55
CA LYS A 311 15.68 -7.02 33.47
C LYS A 311 16.79 -6.57 34.43
N ARG A 312 17.09 -7.33 35.50
CA ARG A 312 18.22 -7.07 36.42
C ARG A 312 19.50 -7.78 35.97
N GLU A 313 19.43 -9.05 35.57
CA GLU A 313 20.46 -9.92 35.02
C GLU A 313 20.89 -9.45 33.64
N ASP A 314 19.99 -9.09 32.71
CA ASP A 314 20.36 -8.46 31.44
C ASP A 314 21.02 -7.10 31.69
N ARG A 315 20.51 -6.28 32.62
CA ARG A 315 21.18 -5.03 33.00
C ARG A 315 22.56 -5.28 33.62
N VAL A 316 22.71 -6.33 34.42
CA VAL A 316 23.98 -6.73 35.03
C VAL A 316 24.92 -7.27 33.95
N ILE A 317 24.46 -8.11 33.03
CA ILE A 317 25.20 -8.65 31.89
C ILE A 317 25.62 -7.52 30.94
N PHE A 318 24.74 -6.57 30.60
CA PHE A 318 25.07 -5.41 29.78
C PHE A 318 26.10 -4.52 30.49
N LYS A 319 25.96 -4.32 31.81
CA LYS A 319 26.91 -3.54 32.61
C LYS A 319 28.26 -4.23 32.74
N GLU A 320 28.29 -5.52 33.04
CA GLU A 320 29.50 -6.35 33.11
C GLU A 320 30.20 -6.40 31.76
N MET A 321 29.44 -6.61 30.68
CA MET A 321 29.98 -6.63 29.33
C MET A 321 30.54 -5.26 28.95
N LYS A 322 29.85 -4.17 29.26
CA LYS A 322 30.36 -2.80 29.05
C LYS A 322 31.67 -2.57 29.82
N VAL A 323 31.73 -2.98 31.08
CA VAL A 323 32.96 -2.87 31.91
C VAL A 323 34.09 -3.71 31.31
N TRP A 324 33.80 -4.92 30.86
CA TRP A 324 34.78 -5.77 30.18
C TRP A 324 35.28 -5.12 28.88
N ILE A 325 34.40 -4.60 28.04
CA ILE A 325 34.76 -3.91 26.78
C ILE A 325 35.64 -2.69 27.08
N GLU A 326 35.26 -1.85 28.06
CA GLU A 326 36.03 -0.67 28.44
C GLU A 326 37.40 -1.03 29.06
N GLN A 327 37.48 -2.11 29.82
CA GLN A 327 38.75 -2.62 30.34
C GLN A 327 39.63 -3.17 29.21
N PHE A 328 39.04 -3.95 28.32
CA PHE A 328 39.70 -4.47 27.12
C PHE A 328 40.23 -3.33 26.24
N GLU A 329 39.46 -2.26 26.03
CA GLU A 329 39.88 -1.06 25.30
C GLU A 329 41.11 -0.38 25.94
N ARG A 330 41.12 -0.25 27.27
CA ARG A 330 42.26 0.32 28.02
C ARG A 330 43.50 -0.55 27.90
N ASP A 331 43.35 -1.86 28.02
CA ASP A 331 44.47 -2.81 27.94
C ASP A 331 45.02 -2.90 26.52
N LEU A 332 44.14 -2.90 25.51
CA LEU A 332 44.47 -2.80 24.09
C LEU A 332 45.31 -1.54 23.82
N THR A 333 44.85 -0.39 24.33
CA THR A 333 45.54 0.90 24.15
C THR A 333 46.91 0.91 24.82
N ARG A 334 47.03 0.30 26.02
CA ARG A 334 48.32 0.18 26.70
C ARG A 334 49.29 -0.69 25.92
N ALA A 335 48.83 -1.84 25.42
CA ALA A 335 49.63 -2.77 24.64
C ALA A 335 50.14 -2.14 23.33
N GLN A 336 49.31 -1.33 22.67
CA GLN A 336 49.70 -0.61 21.46
C GLN A 336 50.84 0.40 21.67
N MET A 337 50.97 0.96 22.87
CA MET A 337 52.00 1.96 23.22
C MET A 337 53.35 1.36 23.61
N VAL A 338 53.44 0.04 23.79
CA VAL A 338 54.70 -0.63 24.13
C VAL A 338 55.60 -0.69 22.91
N GLU A 339 56.79 -0.12 23.01
CA GLU A 339 57.81 -0.26 21.96
C GLU A 339 58.45 -1.65 22.00
N SER A 340 58.42 -2.33 20.86
CA SER A 340 59.02 -3.65 20.63
C SER A 340 59.25 -3.88 19.13
N ASN A 341 59.89 -4.99 18.77
CA ASN A 341 60.11 -5.36 17.37
C ASN A 341 58.79 -5.76 16.67
N LEU A 342 58.81 -5.89 15.34
CA LEU A 342 57.61 -6.19 14.54
C LEU A 342 56.93 -7.51 14.93
N GLN A 343 57.72 -8.55 15.27
CA GLN A 343 57.20 -9.85 15.69
C GLN A 343 56.40 -9.73 16.99
N ASP A 344 56.98 -9.11 18.01
CA ASP A 344 56.34 -8.97 19.33
C ASP A 344 55.09 -8.08 19.25
N LYS A 345 55.14 -7.00 18.46
CA LYS A 345 53.96 -6.15 18.20
C LYS A 345 52.82 -6.94 17.56
N TYR A 346 53.11 -7.76 16.56
CA TYR A 346 52.08 -8.55 15.89
C TYR A 346 51.54 -9.69 16.76
N GLN A 347 52.40 -10.35 17.55
CA GLN A 347 51.95 -11.35 18.53
C GLN A 347 51.03 -10.75 19.60
N SER A 348 51.37 -9.55 20.09
CA SER A 348 50.48 -8.83 21.00
C SER A 348 49.13 -8.56 20.35
N PHE A 349 49.10 -8.05 19.12
CA PHE A 349 47.84 -7.85 18.40
C PHE A 349 47.04 -9.14 18.23
N LYS A 350 47.69 -10.24 17.82
CA LYS A 350 47.06 -11.56 17.65
C LYS A 350 46.43 -12.04 18.96
N HIS A 351 47.12 -11.85 20.10
CA HIS A 351 46.57 -12.16 21.41
C HIS A 351 45.26 -11.42 21.69
N PHE A 352 45.22 -10.10 21.48
CA PHE A 352 44.00 -9.31 21.67
C PHE A 352 42.92 -9.67 20.64
N ARG A 353 43.27 -9.96 19.38
CA ARG A 353 42.32 -10.41 18.36
C ARG A 353 41.65 -11.71 18.73
N VAL A 354 42.38 -12.68 19.29
CA VAL A 354 41.78 -13.93 19.78
C VAL A 354 40.79 -13.66 20.91
N GLN A 355 41.14 -12.83 21.88
CA GLN A 355 40.24 -12.45 22.98
C GLN A 355 38.97 -11.73 22.47
N TYR A 356 39.14 -10.83 21.49
CA TYR A 356 38.02 -10.17 20.81
C TYR A 356 37.11 -11.19 20.12
N GLU A 357 37.65 -12.11 19.32
CA GLU A 357 36.86 -13.12 18.60
C GLU A 357 36.17 -14.11 19.55
N MET A 358 36.79 -14.47 20.67
CA MET A 358 36.16 -15.30 21.72
C MET A 358 34.92 -14.63 22.32
N LYS A 359 34.87 -13.29 22.38
CA LYS A 359 33.74 -12.53 22.91
C LYS A 359 32.77 -12.01 21.84
N ARG A 360 33.20 -11.98 20.58
CA ARG A 360 32.45 -11.40 19.46
C ARG A 360 31.04 -11.95 19.34
N LYS A 361 30.86 -13.27 19.25
CA LYS A 361 29.54 -13.88 19.11
C LYS A 361 28.62 -13.55 20.27
N GLN A 362 29.16 -13.55 21.50
CA GLN A 362 28.40 -13.23 22.70
C GLN A 362 27.93 -11.77 22.67
N ILE A 363 28.79 -10.83 22.26
CA ILE A 363 28.47 -9.40 22.22
C ILE A 363 27.57 -9.07 21.05
N GLU A 364 27.82 -9.62 19.85
CA GLU A 364 26.97 -9.45 18.67
C GLU A 364 25.55 -9.93 18.93
N HIS A 365 25.38 -11.03 19.67
CA HIS A 365 24.06 -11.50 20.10
C HIS A 365 23.38 -10.52 21.08
N LEU A 366 24.12 -9.99 22.05
CA LEU A 366 23.60 -9.03 23.05
C LEU A 366 23.17 -7.69 22.45
N ILE A 367 23.83 -7.23 21.38
CA ILE A 367 23.53 -5.96 20.71
C ILE A 367 22.52 -6.12 19.56
N GLN A 368 21.94 -7.31 19.35
CA GLN A 368 20.82 -7.45 18.42
C GLN A 368 19.56 -6.80 19.00
N PRO A 369 18.75 -6.11 18.18
CA PRO A 369 17.49 -5.54 18.66
C PRO A 369 16.63 -6.61 19.30
N LEU A 370 16.42 -6.50 20.62
CA LEU A 370 15.51 -7.37 21.36
C LEU A 370 14.04 -7.08 20.98
N HIS A 371 13.79 -5.96 20.28
CA HIS A 371 12.46 -5.48 19.92
C HIS A 371 12.31 -5.40 18.40
N ARG A 372 11.11 -5.71 17.90
CA ARG A 372 10.81 -5.81 16.46
C ARG A 372 10.71 -4.48 15.72
N ASP A 373 10.82 -3.36 16.42
CA ASP A 373 10.95 -2.03 15.82
C ASP A 373 12.37 -1.77 15.30
N GLY A 374 13.30 -2.71 15.51
CA GLY A 374 14.70 -2.61 15.11
C GLY A 374 15.51 -1.67 15.99
N LYS A 375 14.92 -1.13 17.08
CA LYS A 375 15.61 -0.20 17.98
C LYS A 375 16.26 -0.94 19.14
N LEU A 376 17.46 -0.48 19.49
CA LEU A 376 18.20 -0.96 20.65
C LEU A 376 17.65 -0.30 21.91
N SER A 377 17.60 -1.05 23.02
CA SER A 377 17.44 -0.42 24.34
C SER A 377 18.65 0.47 24.67
N LEU A 378 18.50 1.38 25.64
CA LEU A 378 19.61 2.27 26.03
C LEU A 378 20.87 1.49 26.44
N ASP A 379 20.72 0.42 27.22
CA ASP A 379 21.84 -0.40 27.68
C ASP A 379 22.51 -1.16 26.51
N GLN A 380 21.72 -1.68 25.57
CA GLN A 380 22.23 -2.29 24.33
C GLN A 380 22.96 -1.28 23.44
N ALA A 381 22.43 -0.06 23.31
CA ALA A 381 23.06 1.00 22.53
C ALA A 381 24.41 1.43 23.13
N LEU A 382 24.52 1.47 24.46
CA LEU A 382 25.76 1.77 25.16
C LEU A 382 26.81 0.65 24.98
N VAL A 383 26.39 -0.62 25.12
CA VAL A 383 27.27 -1.77 24.84
C VAL A 383 27.71 -1.79 23.40
N LYS A 384 26.77 -1.58 22.45
CA LYS A 384 27.07 -1.48 21.02
C LYS A 384 28.05 -0.36 20.74
N GLN A 385 27.85 0.83 21.29
CA GLN A 385 28.76 1.96 21.09
C GLN A 385 30.18 1.64 21.59
N SER A 386 30.32 1.04 22.77
CA SER A 386 31.63 0.62 23.29
C SER A 386 32.25 -0.50 22.45
N TRP A 387 31.43 -1.46 21.99
CA TRP A 387 31.89 -2.54 21.12
C TRP A 387 32.38 -1.99 19.78
N ASP A 388 31.60 -1.14 19.11
CA ASP A 388 31.98 -0.50 17.85
C ASP A 388 33.29 0.28 17.99
N ARG A 389 33.52 0.98 19.12
CA ARG A 389 34.80 1.65 19.41
C ARG A 389 35.97 0.66 19.47
N VAL A 390 35.83 -0.44 20.21
CA VAL A 390 36.87 -1.47 20.30
C VAL A 390 37.10 -2.14 18.96
N THR A 391 36.04 -2.48 18.22
CA THR A 391 36.13 -3.04 16.87
C THR A 391 36.90 -2.11 15.94
N SER A 392 36.54 -0.81 15.91
CA SER A 392 37.25 0.19 15.12
C SER A 392 38.72 0.30 15.54
N ARG A 393 39.02 0.31 16.84
CA ARG A 393 40.38 0.48 17.33
C ARG A 393 41.27 -0.73 17.05
N LEU A 394 40.74 -1.94 17.21
CA LEU A 394 41.44 -3.18 16.88
C LEU A 394 41.72 -3.24 15.37
N PHE A 395 40.74 -2.86 14.56
CA PHE A 395 40.88 -2.74 13.11
C PHE A 395 41.94 -1.70 12.72
N ASP A 396 41.90 -0.49 13.30
CA ASP A 396 42.90 0.55 13.08
C ASP A 396 44.31 0.11 13.47
N TRP A 397 44.44 -0.62 14.58
CA TRP A 397 45.74 -1.18 14.98
C TRP A 397 46.25 -2.19 13.96
N HIS A 398 45.41 -3.06 13.43
CA HIS A 398 45.78 -4.00 12.39
C HIS A 398 46.31 -3.30 11.13
N ILE A 399 45.60 -2.24 10.68
CA ILE A 399 46.02 -1.42 9.54
C ILE A 399 47.37 -0.78 9.80
N GLN A 400 47.59 -0.24 11.00
CA GLN A 400 48.86 0.40 11.36
C GLN A 400 50.00 -0.61 11.34
N LEU A 401 49.78 -1.83 11.84
CA LEU A 401 50.78 -2.90 11.80
C LEU A 401 51.16 -3.24 10.37
N ASP A 402 50.19 -3.40 9.48
CA ASP A 402 50.46 -3.66 8.07
C ASP A 402 51.18 -2.49 7.40
N LYS A 403 50.73 -1.25 7.61
CA LYS A 403 51.36 -0.04 7.06
C LYS A 403 52.78 0.18 7.57
N SER A 404 53.10 -0.30 8.77
CA SER A 404 54.42 -0.17 9.38
C SER A 404 55.47 -1.15 8.82
N LEU A 405 55.04 -2.11 7.98
CA LEU A 405 55.95 -3.06 7.35
C LEU A 405 56.89 -2.37 6.34
N PRO A 406 58.11 -2.88 6.13
CA PRO A 406 59.05 -2.30 5.18
C PRO A 406 58.46 -2.24 3.76
N ALA A 407 58.78 -1.17 3.02
CA ALA A 407 58.37 -1.03 1.63
C ALA A 407 58.99 -2.16 0.77
N PRO A 408 58.24 -2.77 -0.16
CA PRO A 408 56.91 -2.36 -0.63
C PRO A 408 55.72 -2.95 0.16
N LEU A 409 55.96 -3.83 1.13
CA LEU A 409 54.90 -4.59 1.81
C LEU A 409 53.94 -3.69 2.60
N GLY A 410 54.44 -2.61 3.22
CA GLY A 410 53.57 -1.64 3.90
C GLY A 410 52.60 -0.92 2.96
N THR A 411 53.03 -0.60 1.73
CA THR A 411 52.16 -0.03 0.69
C THR A 411 51.11 -1.04 0.24
N ILE A 412 51.51 -2.31 0.10
CA ILE A 412 50.60 -3.41 -0.24
C ILE A 412 49.54 -3.60 0.86
N GLY A 413 49.93 -3.61 2.13
CA GLY A 413 49.00 -3.69 3.25
C GLY A 413 48.01 -2.52 3.30
N ALA A 414 48.48 -1.29 3.01
CA ALA A 414 47.62 -0.12 2.91
C ALA A 414 46.60 -0.18 1.77
N TRP A 415 46.96 -0.82 0.64
CA TRP A 415 46.07 -1.06 -0.48
C TRP A 415 45.07 -2.18 -0.17
N LEU A 416 45.54 -3.30 0.38
CA LEU A 416 44.74 -4.48 0.71
C LEU A 416 43.58 -4.09 1.64
N TYR A 417 43.89 -3.29 2.64
CA TYR A 417 42.90 -2.68 3.51
C TYR A 417 41.80 -1.92 2.75
N ARG A 418 42.20 -0.99 1.86
CA ARG A 418 41.23 -0.18 1.10
C ARG A 418 40.34 -1.08 0.24
N ALA A 419 40.92 -2.12 -0.36
CA ALA A 419 40.18 -3.07 -1.18
C ALA A 419 39.14 -3.83 -0.33
N GLU A 420 39.50 -4.31 0.86
CA GLU A 420 38.55 -4.99 1.75
C GLU A 420 37.41 -4.09 2.21
N VAL A 421 37.72 -2.83 2.53
CA VAL A 421 36.69 -1.84 2.91
C VAL A 421 35.72 -1.62 1.75
N ALA A 422 36.24 -1.44 0.53
CA ALA A 422 35.42 -1.28 -0.67
C ALA A 422 34.51 -2.49 -0.93
N LEU A 423 35.01 -3.72 -0.73
CA LEU A 423 34.24 -4.96 -0.93
C LEU A 423 33.20 -5.22 0.18
N ARG A 424 33.38 -4.64 1.36
CA ARG A 424 32.44 -4.77 2.50
C ARG A 424 31.51 -3.56 2.63
N GLU A 425 31.64 -2.58 1.75
CA GLU A 425 30.89 -1.34 1.86
C GLU A 425 29.40 -1.57 1.60
N GLU A 426 28.57 -1.23 2.58
CA GLU A 426 27.12 -1.24 2.41
C GLU A 426 26.65 0.03 1.70
N ILE A 427 25.78 -0.14 0.71
CA ILE A 427 25.23 0.97 -0.06
C ILE A 427 24.03 1.54 0.70
N THR A 428 24.15 2.78 1.15
CA THR A 428 23.03 3.53 1.72
C THR A 428 22.06 3.94 0.62
N VAL A 429 20.86 3.38 0.65
CA VAL A 429 19.77 3.74 -0.27
C VAL A 429 19.17 5.08 0.15
N GLN A 430 19.13 6.04 -0.77
CA GLN A 430 18.56 7.36 -0.54
C GLN A 430 17.07 7.37 -0.90
N GLN A 431 16.34 8.42 -0.50
CA GLN A 431 14.91 8.53 -0.84
C GLN A 431 14.69 8.71 -2.35
N VAL A 432 15.61 9.41 -3.03
CA VAL A 432 15.56 9.64 -4.47
C VAL A 432 16.40 8.58 -5.19
N HIS A 433 15.79 7.86 -6.13
CA HIS A 433 16.45 6.80 -6.87
C HIS A 433 17.60 7.31 -7.75
N GLU A 434 17.47 8.50 -8.34
CA GLU A 434 18.54 9.13 -9.13
C GLU A 434 19.79 9.38 -8.29
N GLU A 435 19.65 9.96 -7.09
CA GLU A 435 20.77 10.24 -6.20
C GLU A 435 21.43 8.94 -5.71
N THR A 436 20.62 7.90 -5.49
CA THR A 436 21.12 6.55 -5.18
C THR A 436 21.95 6.00 -6.33
N ALA A 437 21.44 6.01 -7.57
CA ALA A 437 22.16 5.54 -8.75
C ALA A 437 23.48 6.31 -8.96
N ASN A 438 23.46 7.64 -8.87
CA ASN A 438 24.65 8.48 -9.00
C ASN A 438 25.70 8.20 -7.91
N THR A 439 25.26 7.89 -6.69
CA THR A 439 26.16 7.52 -5.59
C THR A 439 26.81 6.16 -5.85
N ILE A 440 26.02 5.17 -6.30
CA ILE A 440 26.54 3.85 -6.64
C ILE A 440 27.51 3.93 -7.80
N GLN A 441 27.19 4.70 -8.86
CA GLN A 441 28.06 4.90 -10.01
C GLN A 441 29.43 5.44 -9.58
N ARG A 442 29.46 6.50 -8.76
CA ARG A 442 30.72 7.09 -8.27
C ARG A 442 31.54 6.07 -7.47
N LYS A 443 30.89 5.31 -6.59
CA LYS A 443 31.57 4.26 -5.81
C LYS A 443 32.06 3.12 -6.70
N LEU A 444 31.27 2.71 -7.69
CA LEU A 444 31.64 1.68 -8.65
C LEU A 444 32.91 2.08 -9.41
N GLU A 445 32.99 3.33 -9.90
CA GLU A 445 34.19 3.86 -10.57
C GLU A 445 35.41 3.87 -9.64
N GLN A 446 35.23 4.29 -8.37
CA GLN A 446 36.29 4.25 -7.36
C GLN A 446 36.75 2.82 -7.07
N HIS A 447 35.83 1.86 -6.98
CA HIS A 447 36.14 0.46 -6.71
C HIS A 447 36.83 -0.20 -7.90
N LYS A 448 36.42 0.12 -9.14
CA LYS A 448 37.11 -0.34 -10.35
C LYS A 448 38.56 0.15 -10.39
N ASP A 449 38.78 1.44 -10.14
CA ASP A 449 40.14 2.01 -10.12
C ASP A 449 41.02 1.40 -9.02
N LEU A 450 40.44 1.13 -7.84
CA LEU A 450 41.16 0.51 -6.73
C LEU A 450 41.55 -0.95 -7.01
N LEU A 451 40.62 -1.72 -7.60
CA LEU A 451 40.75 -3.16 -7.79
C LEU A 451 41.50 -3.55 -9.07
N GLN A 452 41.71 -2.62 -10.02
CA GLN A 452 42.45 -2.90 -11.26
C GLN A 452 43.89 -3.40 -11.03
N ASN A 453 44.51 -3.03 -9.89
CA ASN A 453 45.89 -3.38 -9.56
C ASN A 453 46.03 -4.66 -8.71
N THR A 454 44.94 -5.41 -8.51
CA THR A 454 44.91 -6.61 -7.63
C THR A 454 45.99 -7.63 -8.00
N ASP A 455 46.14 -7.96 -9.29
CA ASP A 455 47.13 -8.95 -9.74
C ASP A 455 48.58 -8.50 -9.58
N ALA A 456 48.85 -7.20 -9.73
CA ALA A 456 50.18 -6.65 -9.53
C ALA A 456 50.58 -6.73 -8.05
N HIS A 457 49.68 -6.32 -7.15
CA HIS A 457 49.89 -6.41 -5.71
C HIS A 457 50.00 -7.85 -5.22
N LYS A 458 49.17 -8.76 -5.75
CA LYS A 458 49.21 -10.19 -5.44
C LYS A 458 50.53 -10.84 -5.83
N ARG A 459 51.06 -10.53 -7.02
CA ARG A 459 52.38 -11.03 -7.47
C ARG A 459 53.51 -10.52 -6.57
N ALA A 460 53.53 -9.22 -6.29
CA ALA A 460 54.54 -8.62 -5.41
C ALA A 460 54.49 -9.20 -3.99
N PHE A 461 53.28 -9.41 -3.45
CA PHE A 461 53.09 -10.06 -2.15
C PHE A 461 53.56 -11.51 -2.15
N HIS A 462 53.24 -12.29 -3.19
CA HIS A 462 53.60 -13.71 -3.26
C HIS A 462 55.12 -13.94 -3.25
N GLU A 463 55.88 -13.05 -3.88
CA GLU A 463 57.35 -13.12 -3.83
C GLU A 463 57.88 -12.88 -2.42
N ILE A 464 57.37 -11.85 -1.73
CA ILE A 464 57.74 -11.53 -0.35
C ILE A 464 57.30 -12.63 0.63
N TYR A 465 56.14 -13.24 0.37
CA TYR A 465 55.61 -14.33 1.18
C TYR A 465 56.55 -15.55 1.12
N ARG A 466 57.22 -15.82 0.00
CA ARG A 466 58.22 -16.89 -0.12
C ARG A 466 59.52 -16.57 0.61
N THR A 467 60.00 -15.33 0.51
CA THR A 467 61.28 -14.91 1.13
C THR A 467 61.16 -14.61 2.62
N ARG A 468 59.94 -14.43 3.14
CA ARG A 468 59.62 -14.09 4.56
C ARG A 468 60.35 -12.84 5.09
N SER A 469 60.88 -12.02 4.18
CA SER A 469 61.68 -10.84 4.51
C SER A 469 61.61 -9.79 3.40
N VAL A 470 61.79 -8.53 3.78
CA VAL A 470 61.84 -7.38 2.86
C VAL A 470 63.10 -6.60 3.16
N ASN A 471 63.98 -6.45 2.17
CA ASN A 471 65.29 -5.77 2.32
C ASN A 471 66.12 -6.31 3.50
N GLY A 472 66.06 -7.62 3.75
CA GLY A 472 66.76 -8.26 4.88
C GLY A 472 66.09 -8.10 6.25
N ILE A 473 64.98 -7.34 6.35
CA ILE A 473 64.18 -7.24 7.56
C ILE A 473 63.17 -8.41 7.57
N PRO A 474 63.24 -9.31 8.57
CA PRO A 474 62.28 -10.40 8.68
C PRO A 474 60.88 -9.88 9.00
N VAL A 475 59.87 -10.45 8.35
CA VAL A 475 58.46 -10.10 8.53
C VAL A 475 57.78 -11.19 9.37
N PRO A 476 56.89 -10.85 10.31
CA PRO A 476 56.20 -11.85 11.12
C PRO A 476 55.45 -12.90 10.26
N PRO A 477 55.70 -14.21 10.43
CA PRO A 477 55.06 -15.25 9.62
C PRO A 477 53.54 -15.26 9.75
N ASP A 478 53.03 -15.05 10.96
CA ASP A 478 51.59 -14.95 11.25
C ASP A 478 50.93 -13.77 10.53
N GLN A 479 51.64 -12.64 10.37
CA GLN A 479 51.13 -11.47 9.66
C GLN A 479 51.07 -11.72 8.16
N LEU A 480 52.09 -12.38 7.61
CA LEU A 480 52.09 -12.79 6.21
C LEU A 480 50.95 -13.78 5.91
N GLU A 481 50.63 -14.69 6.84
CA GLU A 481 49.50 -15.60 6.67
C GLU A 481 48.16 -14.87 6.65
N ASP A 482 47.91 -13.99 7.63
CA ASP A 482 46.68 -13.20 7.67
C ASP A 482 46.52 -12.31 6.42
N MET A 483 47.59 -11.65 5.97
CA MET A 483 47.57 -10.90 4.72
C MET A 483 47.25 -11.81 3.52
N ALA A 484 47.74 -13.05 3.48
CA ALA A 484 47.46 -14.00 2.41
C ALA A 484 45.98 -14.40 2.36
N GLU A 485 45.36 -14.69 3.50
CA GLU A 485 43.92 -14.96 3.61
C GLU A 485 43.07 -13.80 3.11
N ARG A 486 43.44 -12.57 3.49
CA ARG A 486 42.77 -11.34 3.06
C ARG A 486 42.93 -11.09 1.55
N PHE A 487 44.11 -11.37 1.00
CA PHE A 487 44.35 -11.34 -0.45
C PHE A 487 43.47 -12.34 -1.20
N HIS A 488 43.29 -13.54 -0.65
CA HIS A 488 42.40 -14.54 -1.21
C HIS A 488 40.96 -14.02 -1.23
N PHE A 489 40.47 -13.47 -0.12
CA PHE A 489 39.14 -12.86 -0.05
C PHE A 489 38.94 -11.75 -1.08
N VAL A 490 39.89 -10.81 -1.19
CA VAL A 490 39.82 -9.73 -2.19
C VAL A 490 39.79 -10.32 -3.60
N SER A 491 40.67 -11.28 -3.90
CA SER A 491 40.74 -11.92 -5.23
C SER A 491 39.44 -12.65 -5.59
N SER A 492 38.86 -13.40 -4.66
CA SER A 492 37.67 -14.24 -4.92
C SER A 492 36.37 -13.46 -4.99
N THR A 493 36.32 -12.25 -4.40
CA THR A 493 35.07 -11.49 -4.21
C THR A 493 34.97 -10.27 -5.13
N SER A 494 36.10 -9.79 -5.69
CA SER A 494 36.14 -8.54 -6.45
C SER A 494 35.21 -8.52 -7.67
N GLU A 495 35.22 -9.56 -8.50
CA GLU A 495 34.38 -9.61 -9.70
C GLU A 495 32.90 -9.61 -9.34
N LEU A 496 32.50 -10.46 -8.38
CA LEU A 496 31.11 -10.54 -7.92
C LEU A 496 30.62 -9.21 -7.33
N HIS A 497 31.47 -8.53 -6.55
CA HIS A 497 31.16 -7.21 -6.00
C HIS A 497 30.91 -6.17 -7.09
N LEU A 498 31.79 -6.10 -8.10
CA LEU A 498 31.64 -5.16 -9.21
C LEU A 498 30.37 -5.44 -10.02
N MET A 499 30.06 -6.71 -10.30
CA MET A 499 28.81 -7.11 -10.95
C MET A 499 27.58 -6.70 -10.14
N LYS A 500 27.60 -6.92 -8.83
CA LYS A 500 26.52 -6.50 -7.93
C LYS A 500 26.33 -4.99 -7.94
N MET A 501 27.41 -4.22 -7.90
CA MET A 501 27.34 -2.76 -7.93
C MET A 501 26.82 -2.22 -9.26
N GLU A 502 27.23 -2.80 -10.39
CA GLU A 502 26.69 -2.47 -11.72
C GLU A 502 25.19 -2.76 -11.81
N PHE A 503 24.77 -3.94 -11.33
CA PHE A 503 23.36 -4.29 -11.26
C PHE A 503 22.57 -3.28 -10.40
N LEU A 504 23.07 -2.94 -9.21
CA LEU A 504 22.40 -2.02 -8.31
C LEU A 504 22.31 -0.59 -8.88
N GLU A 505 23.35 -0.11 -9.55
CA GLU A 505 23.34 1.19 -10.23
C GLU A 505 22.21 1.24 -11.27
N LEU A 506 22.19 0.26 -12.20
CA LEU A 506 21.21 0.19 -13.27
C LEU A 506 19.79 -0.03 -12.75
N LYS A 507 19.64 -0.82 -11.68
CA LYS A 507 18.37 -1.03 -10.98
C LYS A 507 17.78 0.31 -10.51
N TYR A 508 18.57 1.13 -9.81
CA TYR A 508 18.09 2.42 -9.32
C TYR A 508 17.97 3.46 -10.44
N ARG A 509 18.80 3.38 -11.49
CA ARG A 509 18.66 4.20 -12.69
C ARG A 509 17.32 3.98 -13.37
N LEU A 510 16.94 2.71 -13.56
CA LEU A 510 15.66 2.34 -14.18
C LEU A 510 14.46 2.76 -13.32
N LEU A 511 14.54 2.56 -12.00
CA LEU A 511 13.52 3.05 -11.05
C LEU A 511 13.37 4.57 -11.09
N SER A 512 14.47 5.32 -11.26
CA SER A 512 14.43 6.77 -11.44
C SER A 512 13.64 7.17 -12.68
N LEU A 513 13.89 6.50 -13.82
CA LEU A 513 13.14 6.74 -15.06
C LEU A 513 11.65 6.46 -14.88
N LEU A 514 11.27 5.38 -14.20
CA LEU A 514 9.86 5.07 -13.90
C LEU A 514 9.20 6.18 -13.09
N VAL A 515 9.82 6.60 -11.98
CA VAL A 515 9.28 7.67 -11.12
C VAL A 515 9.19 8.99 -11.88
N LEU A 516 10.17 9.30 -12.72
CA LEU A 516 10.15 10.51 -13.55
C LEU A 516 8.99 10.48 -14.55
N ALA A 517 8.76 9.35 -15.24
CA ALA A 517 7.63 9.17 -16.14
C ALA A 517 6.29 9.28 -15.41
N GLU A 518 6.13 8.65 -14.24
CA GLU A 518 4.92 8.78 -13.42
C GLU A 518 4.66 10.23 -12.97
N SER A 519 5.72 10.94 -12.57
CA SER A 519 5.60 12.35 -12.18
C SER A 519 5.17 13.22 -13.35
N LYS A 520 5.74 13.00 -14.54
CA LYS A 520 5.37 13.73 -15.76
C LYS A 520 3.95 13.42 -16.20
N LEU A 521 3.56 12.16 -16.18
CA LEU A 521 2.20 11.72 -16.48
C LEU A 521 1.17 12.45 -15.61
N LYS A 522 1.40 12.51 -14.29
CA LYS A 522 0.55 13.24 -13.34
C LYS A 522 0.45 14.74 -13.67
N SER A 523 1.51 15.34 -14.22
CA SER A 523 1.50 16.75 -14.62
C SER A 523 0.78 17.02 -15.94
N TRP A 524 0.59 16.00 -16.78
CA TRP A 524 -0.11 16.15 -18.07
C TRP A 524 -1.57 15.70 -18.03
N ILE A 525 -1.91 14.72 -17.17
CA ILE A 525 -3.29 14.27 -16.96
C ILE A 525 -3.94 15.11 -15.86
N ILE A 526 -4.11 16.39 -16.16
CA ILE A 526 -4.81 17.36 -15.31
C ILE A 526 -6.07 17.84 -16.02
N LYS A 527 -6.91 18.59 -15.29
CA LYS A 527 -7.95 19.40 -15.95
C LYS A 527 -7.29 20.54 -16.71
N TYR A 528 -7.74 20.77 -17.94
CA TYR A 528 -7.07 21.64 -18.88
C TYR A 528 -7.48 23.11 -18.77
N GLY A 529 -6.56 24.00 -19.10
CA GLY A 529 -6.83 25.43 -19.17
C GLY A 529 -7.38 25.86 -20.53
N ARG A 530 -7.15 27.13 -20.88
CA ARG A 530 -7.39 27.68 -22.23
C ARG A 530 -6.43 27.06 -23.25
N ARG A 531 -6.76 27.20 -24.54
CA ARG A 531 -6.01 26.66 -25.68
C ARG A 531 -4.49 26.81 -25.54
N GLU A 532 -3.99 28.01 -25.29
CA GLU A 532 -2.56 28.31 -25.25
C GLU A 532 -1.85 27.54 -24.12
N SER A 533 -2.55 27.32 -23.00
CA SER A 533 -2.03 26.53 -21.88
C SER A 533 -1.93 25.04 -22.24
N VAL A 534 -2.89 24.52 -23.03
CA VAL A 534 -2.86 23.13 -23.51
C VAL A 534 -1.76 22.93 -24.55
N GLU A 535 -1.55 23.91 -25.44
CA GLU A 535 -0.43 23.89 -26.40
C GLU A 535 0.92 23.87 -25.69
N GLN A 536 1.09 24.62 -24.58
CA GLN A 536 2.31 24.54 -23.76
C GLN A 536 2.50 23.16 -23.13
N LEU A 537 1.44 22.51 -22.66
CA LEU A 537 1.50 21.13 -22.16
C LEU A 537 1.90 20.15 -23.27
N LEU A 538 1.37 20.30 -24.48
CA LEU A 538 1.74 19.46 -25.63
C LEU A 538 3.21 19.67 -26.02
N GLN A 539 3.70 20.91 -26.05
CA GLN A 539 5.11 21.19 -26.28
C GLN A 539 6.00 20.59 -25.19
N ASN A 540 5.58 20.65 -23.92
CA ASN A 540 6.30 20.01 -22.82
C ASN A 540 6.36 18.49 -22.99
N TYR A 541 5.24 17.86 -23.38
CA TYR A 541 5.18 16.44 -23.70
C TYR A 541 6.14 16.07 -24.85
N VAL A 542 6.07 16.78 -25.98
CA VAL A 542 6.94 16.54 -27.15
C VAL A 542 8.41 16.71 -26.78
N SER A 543 8.75 17.78 -26.06
CA SER A 543 10.12 18.01 -25.62
C SER A 543 10.65 16.91 -24.70
N PHE A 544 9.80 16.39 -23.82
CA PHE A 544 10.22 15.33 -22.90
C PHE A 544 10.28 13.97 -23.61
N ILE A 545 9.26 13.59 -24.38
CA ILE A 545 9.18 12.25 -24.96
C ILE A 545 10.02 12.11 -26.23
N GLU A 546 9.88 13.05 -27.16
CA GLU A 546 10.51 12.97 -28.48
C GLU A 546 11.92 13.55 -28.46
N ASN A 547 12.08 14.80 -28.00
CA ASN A 547 13.39 15.45 -28.06
C ASN A 547 14.39 14.82 -27.10
N SER A 548 13.95 14.39 -25.91
CA SER A 548 14.84 13.66 -24.99
C SER A 548 14.95 12.16 -25.32
N LYS A 549 14.15 11.65 -26.26
CA LYS A 549 14.10 10.22 -26.63
C LYS A 549 13.84 9.32 -25.40
N PHE A 550 12.94 9.73 -24.53
CA PHE A 550 12.75 9.12 -23.20
C PHE A 550 12.50 7.60 -23.25
N PHE A 551 11.66 7.14 -24.20
CA PHE A 551 11.40 5.71 -24.38
C PHE A 551 12.65 4.91 -24.79
N GLU A 552 13.51 5.51 -25.62
CA GLU A 552 14.77 4.90 -26.06
C GLU A 552 15.73 4.78 -24.87
N GLN A 553 15.83 5.83 -24.04
CA GLN A 553 16.66 5.81 -22.83
C GLN A 553 16.23 4.70 -21.85
N TYR A 554 14.93 4.57 -21.62
CA TYR A 554 14.39 3.48 -20.78
C TYR A 554 14.75 2.11 -21.36
N GLU A 555 14.50 1.90 -22.65
CA GLU A 555 14.72 0.60 -23.29
C GLU A 555 16.20 0.19 -23.27
N VAL A 556 17.10 1.12 -23.61
CA VAL A 556 18.55 0.87 -23.54
C VAL A 556 18.96 0.52 -22.12
N THR A 557 18.52 1.29 -21.12
CA THR A 557 18.83 1.02 -19.71
C THR A 557 18.31 -0.35 -19.27
N TYR A 558 17.10 -0.71 -19.67
CA TYR A 558 16.48 -2.00 -19.35
C TYR A 558 17.23 -3.18 -19.97
N GLN A 559 17.65 -3.06 -21.24
CA GLN A 559 18.40 -4.13 -21.91
C GLN A 559 19.77 -4.36 -21.27
N ILE A 560 20.49 -3.28 -20.93
CA ILE A 560 21.76 -3.38 -20.21
C ILE A 560 21.54 -4.01 -18.83
N LEU A 561 20.54 -3.53 -18.08
CA LEU A 561 20.18 -4.08 -16.77
C LEU A 561 19.89 -5.58 -16.83
N LYS A 562 19.14 -6.02 -17.85
CA LYS A 562 18.81 -7.44 -18.03
C LYS A 562 20.07 -8.29 -18.20
N GLN A 563 20.99 -7.87 -19.06
CA GLN A 563 22.25 -8.59 -19.28
C GLN A 563 23.12 -8.61 -18.01
N THR A 564 23.26 -7.46 -17.33
CA THR A 564 24.01 -7.35 -16.07
C THR A 564 23.38 -8.20 -14.96
N ALA A 565 22.05 -8.24 -14.87
CA ALA A 565 21.33 -9.05 -13.90
C ALA A 565 21.55 -10.56 -14.13
N GLU A 566 21.50 -11.02 -15.39
CA GLU A 566 21.79 -12.41 -15.73
C GLU A 566 23.22 -12.82 -15.38
N MET A 567 24.20 -11.94 -15.66
CA MET A 567 25.60 -12.16 -15.29
C MET A 567 25.79 -12.20 -13.77
N TYR A 568 25.21 -11.24 -13.05
CA TYR A 568 25.30 -11.15 -11.60
C TYR A 568 24.70 -12.39 -10.92
N VAL A 569 23.48 -12.78 -11.27
CA VAL A 569 22.81 -13.96 -10.69
C VAL A 569 23.60 -15.23 -10.95
N LYS A 570 24.16 -15.38 -12.16
CA LYS A 570 24.99 -16.53 -12.51
C LYS A 570 26.27 -16.58 -11.68
N ALA A 571 26.89 -15.43 -11.40
CA ALA A 571 28.11 -15.34 -10.60
C ALA A 571 27.87 -15.53 -9.10
N ASP A 572 26.74 -15.02 -8.58
CA ASP A 572 26.35 -15.14 -7.18
C ASP A 572 25.94 -16.57 -6.81
N GLY A 573 25.18 -17.23 -7.69
CA GLY A 573 24.77 -18.63 -7.54
C GLY A 573 23.72 -18.88 -6.45
N SER A 574 23.27 -17.85 -5.71
CA SER A 574 22.20 -17.98 -4.72
C SER A 574 20.83 -18.07 -5.37
N VAL A 575 20.03 -19.07 -4.96
CA VAL A 575 18.63 -19.20 -5.38
C VAL A 575 17.79 -18.02 -4.88
N GLU A 576 18.04 -17.56 -3.65
CA GLU A 576 17.31 -16.43 -3.06
C GLU A 576 17.55 -15.14 -3.85
N GLU A 577 18.82 -14.87 -4.22
CA GLU A 577 19.14 -13.67 -4.98
C GLU A 577 18.59 -13.76 -6.42
N ALA A 578 18.65 -14.94 -7.04
CA ALA A 578 18.02 -15.18 -8.34
C ALA A 578 16.52 -14.87 -8.33
N GLU A 579 15.80 -15.33 -7.29
CA GLU A 579 14.38 -15.05 -7.11
C GLU A 579 14.11 -13.55 -6.88
N ASN A 580 14.93 -12.89 -6.07
CA ASN A 580 14.81 -11.45 -5.79
C ASN A 580 15.00 -10.60 -7.05
N VAL A 581 16.03 -10.89 -7.84
CA VAL A 581 16.32 -10.20 -9.10
C VAL A 581 15.21 -10.47 -10.11
N MET A 582 14.78 -11.72 -10.28
CA MET A 582 13.70 -12.09 -11.20
C MET A 582 12.38 -11.39 -10.84
N LYS A 583 12.03 -11.36 -9.56
CA LYS A 583 10.84 -10.66 -9.07
C LYS A 583 10.89 -9.18 -9.43
N PHE A 584 12.01 -8.52 -9.14
CA PHE A 584 12.20 -7.11 -9.49
C PHE A 584 12.06 -6.85 -11.00
N MET A 585 12.67 -7.70 -11.85
CA MET A 585 12.59 -7.56 -13.31
C MET A 585 11.15 -7.70 -13.81
N ASN A 586 10.39 -8.67 -13.27
CA ASN A 586 8.99 -8.90 -13.64
C ASN A 586 8.08 -7.75 -13.21
N GLU A 587 8.22 -7.26 -11.97
CA GLU A 587 7.45 -6.13 -11.44
C GLU A 587 7.71 -4.86 -12.27
N THR A 588 8.97 -4.58 -12.55
CA THR A 588 9.39 -3.41 -13.34
C THR A 588 8.86 -3.48 -14.79
N THR A 589 8.91 -4.65 -15.41
CA THR A 589 8.37 -4.88 -16.75
C THR A 589 6.85 -4.64 -16.78
N ALA A 590 6.12 -5.16 -15.79
CA ALA A 590 4.68 -4.98 -15.69
C ALA A 590 4.30 -3.51 -15.46
N GLN A 591 5.02 -2.81 -14.59
CA GLN A 591 4.84 -1.38 -14.31
C GLN A 591 5.06 -0.55 -15.58
N TRP A 592 6.17 -0.77 -16.29
CA TRP A 592 6.48 -0.04 -17.51
C TRP A 592 5.46 -0.30 -18.62
N ARG A 593 5.00 -1.54 -18.78
CA ARG A 593 3.98 -1.86 -19.79
C ARG A 593 2.73 -1.01 -19.61
N ASN A 594 2.24 -0.85 -18.39
CA ASN A 594 1.05 -0.04 -18.11
C ASN A 594 1.36 1.47 -18.25
N LEU A 595 2.43 1.93 -17.59
CA LEU A 595 2.83 3.34 -17.59
C LEU A 595 3.10 3.87 -19.01
N SER A 596 3.77 3.07 -19.85
CA SER A 596 4.13 3.46 -21.20
C SER A 596 2.92 3.59 -22.14
N VAL A 597 1.80 2.90 -21.85
CA VAL A 597 0.54 3.08 -22.59
C VAL A 597 -0.12 4.38 -22.20
N GLU A 598 -0.21 4.66 -20.90
CA GLU A 598 -0.77 5.92 -20.38
C GLU A 598 0.02 7.14 -20.84
N VAL A 599 1.35 7.08 -20.81
CA VAL A 599 2.21 8.16 -21.32
C VAL A 599 1.95 8.40 -22.81
N ARG A 600 1.83 7.34 -23.63
CA ARG A 600 1.58 7.50 -25.07
C ARG A 600 0.20 8.08 -25.38
N SER A 601 -0.82 7.83 -24.55
CA SER A 601 -2.17 8.33 -24.80
C SER A 601 -2.32 9.83 -24.52
N VAL A 602 -1.45 10.42 -23.69
CA VAL A 602 -1.46 11.85 -23.35
C VAL A 602 -1.46 12.73 -24.60
N ARG A 603 -0.62 12.42 -25.59
CA ARG A 603 -0.52 13.20 -26.82
C ARG A 603 -1.87 13.36 -27.51
N SER A 604 -2.54 12.23 -27.75
CA SER A 604 -3.82 12.20 -28.43
C SER A 604 -4.88 12.99 -27.66
N MET A 605 -4.88 12.93 -26.33
CA MET A 605 -5.80 13.72 -25.52
C MET A 605 -5.53 15.22 -25.62
N LEU A 606 -4.27 15.65 -25.56
CA LEU A 606 -3.89 17.05 -25.70
C LEU A 606 -4.24 17.61 -27.08
N GLU A 607 -3.94 16.85 -28.14
CA GLU A 607 -4.30 17.19 -29.53
C GLU A 607 -5.83 17.28 -29.71
N GLU A 608 -6.59 16.37 -29.11
CA GLU A 608 -8.06 16.38 -29.15
C GLU A 608 -8.64 17.62 -28.45
N VAL A 609 -8.09 18.01 -27.30
CA VAL A 609 -8.52 19.22 -26.59
C VAL A 609 -8.23 20.48 -27.40
N ILE A 610 -7.06 20.57 -28.05
CA ILE A 610 -6.70 21.69 -28.92
C ILE A 610 -7.64 21.76 -30.13
N SER A 611 -7.92 20.62 -30.77
CA SER A 611 -8.87 20.52 -31.89
C SER A 611 -10.28 20.97 -31.50
N ASN A 612 -10.75 20.61 -30.30
CA ASN A 612 -12.04 21.07 -29.80
C ASN A 612 -12.04 22.57 -29.47
N TRP A 613 -10.93 23.14 -28.99
CA TRP A 613 -10.77 24.59 -28.85
C TRP A 613 -10.84 25.32 -30.20
N ASP A 614 -10.14 24.82 -31.23
CA ASP A 614 -10.22 25.35 -32.60
C ASP A 614 -11.66 25.32 -33.13
N ARG A 615 -12.31 24.15 -33.01
CA ARG A 615 -13.69 23.96 -33.47
C ARG A 615 -14.66 24.88 -32.73
N TYR A 616 -14.55 24.96 -31.40
CA TYR A 616 -15.39 25.84 -30.59
C TYR A 616 -15.18 27.32 -30.96
N GLY A 617 -13.93 27.78 -31.01
CA GLY A 617 -13.62 29.17 -31.35
C GLY A 617 -14.13 29.57 -32.74
N ASN A 618 -13.87 28.73 -33.75
CA ASN A 618 -14.31 28.99 -35.13
C ASN A 618 -15.83 29.00 -35.27
N THR A 619 -16.53 28.03 -34.65
CA THR A 619 -18.00 27.94 -34.71
C THR A 619 -18.68 29.06 -33.93
N VAL A 620 -18.15 29.46 -32.78
CA VAL A 620 -18.66 30.61 -32.02
C VAL A 620 -18.52 31.89 -32.84
N ALA A 621 -17.35 32.15 -33.42
CA ALA A 621 -17.10 33.37 -34.19
C ALA A 621 -18.03 33.47 -35.41
N SER A 622 -18.17 32.38 -36.18
CA SER A 622 -19.04 32.37 -37.36
C SER A 622 -20.52 32.47 -36.99
N LEU A 623 -20.97 31.76 -35.95
CA LEU A 623 -22.36 31.76 -35.51
C LEU A 623 -22.76 33.11 -34.91
N GLN A 624 -21.88 33.76 -34.16
CA GLN A 624 -22.13 35.10 -33.63
C GLN A 624 -22.34 36.12 -34.75
N ALA A 625 -21.44 36.14 -35.74
CA ALA A 625 -21.57 37.05 -36.88
C ALA A 625 -22.87 36.79 -37.65
N TRP A 626 -23.21 35.53 -37.90
CA TRP A 626 -24.46 35.18 -38.57
C TRP A 626 -25.70 35.55 -37.76
N LEU A 627 -25.71 35.32 -36.44
CA LEU A 627 -26.82 35.67 -35.56
C LEU A 627 -27.09 37.18 -35.60
N GLU A 628 -26.05 38.01 -35.58
CA GLU A 628 -26.20 39.48 -35.67
C GLU A 628 -26.84 39.92 -36.98
N ASP A 629 -26.47 39.30 -38.10
CA ASP A 629 -27.07 39.61 -39.39
C ASP A 629 -28.48 39.04 -39.52
N ALA A 630 -28.72 37.85 -39.00
CA ALA A 630 -30.04 37.21 -38.97
C ALA A 630 -31.06 38.01 -38.16
N GLU A 631 -30.67 38.53 -36.99
CA GLU A 631 -31.49 39.39 -36.14
C GLU A 631 -31.90 40.67 -36.90
N LYS A 632 -31.00 41.27 -37.69
CA LYS A 632 -31.32 42.44 -38.53
C LYS A 632 -32.29 42.08 -39.68
N MET A 633 -32.16 40.88 -40.25
CA MET A 633 -33.02 40.41 -41.35
C MET A 633 -34.47 40.19 -40.92
N LEU A 634 -34.75 40.01 -39.63
CA LEU A 634 -36.13 39.87 -39.12
C LEU A 634 -37.02 41.10 -39.43
N ASN A 635 -36.44 42.28 -39.65
CA ASN A 635 -37.16 43.50 -39.97
C ASN A 635 -37.24 43.80 -41.48
N GLN A 636 -36.77 42.89 -42.33
CA GLN A 636 -36.77 43.06 -43.79
C GLN A 636 -38.02 42.45 -44.45
N SER A 637 -38.14 42.62 -45.76
CA SER A 637 -39.22 42.02 -46.55
C SER A 637 -39.18 40.49 -46.54
N GLU A 638 -40.33 39.85 -46.72
CA GLU A 638 -40.46 38.39 -46.71
C GLU A 638 -39.57 37.69 -47.75
N ASN A 639 -39.40 38.31 -48.93
CA ASN A 639 -38.51 37.77 -49.97
C ASN A 639 -37.04 37.81 -49.55
N ALA A 640 -36.60 38.88 -48.86
CA ALA A 640 -35.24 38.98 -48.34
C ALA A 640 -34.97 37.96 -47.22
N LYS A 641 -35.96 37.69 -46.36
CA LYS A 641 -35.87 36.65 -45.32
C LYS A 641 -35.71 35.26 -45.93
N LYS A 642 -36.55 34.91 -46.92
CA LYS A 642 -36.48 33.61 -47.60
C LYS A 642 -35.10 33.35 -48.22
N ASP A 643 -34.55 34.36 -48.90
CA ASP A 643 -33.24 34.24 -49.54
C ASP A 643 -32.11 34.07 -48.51
N PHE A 644 -32.09 34.89 -47.45
CA PHE A 644 -31.08 34.82 -46.39
C PHE A 644 -31.13 33.50 -45.60
N PHE A 645 -32.33 33.07 -45.19
CA PHE A 645 -32.51 31.87 -44.36
C PHE A 645 -32.51 30.54 -45.14
N ARG A 646 -32.30 30.57 -46.47
CA ARG A 646 -32.19 29.35 -47.28
C ARG A 646 -31.08 28.40 -46.78
N ASN A 647 -29.99 28.96 -46.25
CA ASN A 647 -28.88 28.20 -45.69
C ASN A 647 -29.02 27.89 -44.18
N LEU A 648 -30.21 28.06 -43.60
CA LEU A 648 -30.47 27.76 -42.19
C LEU A 648 -30.05 26.32 -41.76
N PRO A 649 -30.21 25.26 -42.57
CA PRO A 649 -29.72 23.92 -42.22
C PRO A 649 -28.22 23.85 -41.91
N HIS A 650 -27.40 24.60 -42.64
CA HIS A 650 -25.96 24.68 -42.37
C HIS A 650 -25.70 25.28 -40.98
N TRP A 651 -26.42 26.34 -40.62
CA TRP A 651 -26.27 27.00 -39.32
C TRP A 651 -26.78 26.15 -38.16
N ILE A 652 -27.82 25.33 -38.37
CA ILE A 652 -28.24 24.30 -37.40
C ILE A 652 -27.06 23.34 -37.14
N GLN A 653 -26.36 22.90 -38.18
CA GLN A 653 -25.20 22.03 -38.04
C GLN A 653 -24.04 22.73 -37.30
N GLN A 654 -23.76 23.99 -37.61
CA GLN A 654 -22.73 24.78 -36.91
C GLN A 654 -23.07 24.97 -35.42
N HIS A 655 -24.34 25.24 -35.09
CA HIS A 655 -24.83 25.35 -33.72
C HIS A 655 -24.66 24.03 -32.94
N THR A 656 -24.99 22.89 -33.54
CA THR A 656 -24.74 21.57 -32.94
C THR A 656 -23.24 21.34 -32.72
N ALA A 657 -22.42 21.61 -33.74
CA ALA A 657 -20.96 21.46 -33.66
C ALA A 657 -20.31 22.32 -32.56
N MET A 658 -20.80 23.54 -32.36
CA MET A 658 -20.39 24.43 -31.27
C MET A 658 -20.72 23.82 -29.90
N ASN A 659 -21.94 23.28 -29.74
CA ASN A 659 -22.38 22.68 -28.49
C ASN A 659 -21.59 21.41 -28.16
N ASP A 660 -21.36 20.54 -29.14
CA ASP A 660 -20.58 19.32 -28.94
C ASP A 660 -19.15 19.63 -28.47
N ALA A 661 -18.47 20.54 -29.18
CA ALA A 661 -17.12 20.97 -28.83
C ALA A 661 -17.09 21.67 -27.45
N GLY A 662 -18.05 22.56 -27.20
CA GLY A 662 -18.15 23.27 -25.93
C GLY A 662 -18.42 22.35 -24.74
N ASN A 663 -19.28 21.33 -24.89
CA ASN A 663 -19.56 20.33 -23.86
C ASN A 663 -18.33 19.47 -23.57
N PHE A 664 -17.62 19.02 -24.61
CA PHE A 664 -16.35 18.30 -24.45
C PHE A 664 -15.33 19.14 -23.66
N LEU A 665 -15.17 20.42 -24.01
CA LEU A 665 -14.26 21.33 -23.31
C LEU A 665 -14.69 21.55 -21.85
N ILE A 666 -16.00 21.69 -21.59
CA ILE A 666 -16.54 21.81 -20.22
C ILE A 666 -16.19 20.60 -19.35
N GLU A 667 -16.22 19.39 -19.92
CA GLU A 667 -15.91 18.17 -19.18
C GLU A 667 -14.41 18.00 -18.94
N THR A 668 -13.57 18.48 -19.85
CA THR A 668 -12.12 18.25 -19.84
C THR A 668 -11.32 19.38 -19.21
N CYS A 669 -11.84 20.60 -19.21
CA CYS A 669 -11.18 21.79 -18.66
C CYS A 669 -11.40 21.97 -17.16
N ASP A 670 -10.64 22.90 -16.57
CA ASP A 670 -10.75 23.29 -15.17
C ASP A 670 -12.05 24.05 -14.86
N GLU A 671 -12.36 24.20 -13.57
CA GLU A 671 -13.63 24.77 -13.13
C GLU A 671 -13.85 26.22 -13.59
N MET A 672 -12.78 27.01 -13.71
CA MET A 672 -12.87 28.40 -14.14
C MET A 672 -13.23 28.46 -15.63
N VAL A 673 -12.47 27.76 -16.46
CA VAL A 673 -12.68 27.68 -17.90
C VAL A 673 -14.05 27.07 -18.23
N SER A 674 -14.42 25.98 -17.55
CA SER A 674 -15.71 25.33 -17.75
C SER A 674 -16.89 26.22 -17.36
N ARG A 675 -16.75 27.07 -16.33
CA ARG A 675 -17.79 28.06 -15.98
C ARG A 675 -17.95 29.10 -17.07
N ASP A 676 -16.85 29.63 -17.60
CA ASP A 676 -16.88 30.65 -18.66
C ASP A 676 -17.51 30.08 -19.94
N LEU A 677 -17.14 28.86 -20.32
CA LEU A 677 -17.72 28.15 -21.47
C LEU A 677 -19.23 27.91 -21.29
N LYS A 678 -19.66 27.49 -20.10
CA LYS A 678 -21.10 27.33 -19.79
C LYS A 678 -21.86 28.65 -19.93
N GLN A 679 -21.28 29.75 -19.45
CA GLN A 679 -21.92 31.06 -19.55
C GLN A 679 -22.03 31.52 -21.01
N GLN A 680 -20.95 31.36 -21.80
CA GLN A 680 -20.97 31.72 -23.22
C GLN A 680 -21.96 30.87 -24.02
N LEU A 681 -21.98 29.55 -23.80
CA LEU A 681 -22.97 28.66 -24.41
C LEU A 681 -24.39 29.00 -23.99
N LEU A 682 -24.64 29.34 -22.73
CA LEU A 682 -25.97 29.74 -22.26
C LEU A 682 -26.49 30.97 -23.03
N LEU A 683 -25.65 31.99 -23.19
CA LEU A 683 -26.00 33.21 -23.92
C LEU A 683 -26.24 32.93 -25.41
N LEU A 684 -25.34 32.20 -26.06
CA LEU A 684 -25.47 31.89 -27.49
C LEU A 684 -26.65 30.97 -27.79
N ASN A 685 -26.87 29.95 -26.96
CA ASN A 685 -28.04 29.07 -27.09
C ASN A 685 -29.34 29.79 -26.80
N GLY A 686 -29.34 30.80 -25.91
CA GLY A 686 -30.47 31.69 -25.68
C GLY A 686 -30.84 32.47 -26.94
N ARG A 687 -29.88 33.24 -27.49
CA ARG A 687 -30.07 34.01 -28.73
C ARG A 687 -30.50 33.15 -29.90
N TRP A 688 -29.83 32.00 -30.10
CA TRP A 688 -30.18 31.04 -31.14
C TRP A 688 -31.62 30.56 -31.00
N ARG A 689 -32.07 30.21 -29.79
CA ARG A 689 -33.43 29.71 -29.55
C ARG A 689 -34.49 30.76 -29.87
N GLU A 690 -34.27 32.00 -29.45
CA GLU A 690 -35.18 33.11 -29.72
C GLU A 690 -35.31 33.36 -31.23
N LEU A 691 -34.18 33.49 -31.93
CA LEU A 691 -34.17 33.65 -33.39
C LEU A 691 -34.81 32.44 -34.10
N PHE A 692 -34.43 31.22 -33.72
CA PHE A 692 -34.87 30.00 -34.38
C PHE A 692 -36.39 29.83 -34.32
N MET A 693 -37.05 30.25 -33.25
CA MET A 693 -38.51 30.19 -33.14
C MET A 693 -39.21 31.03 -34.21
N GLU A 694 -38.61 32.16 -34.60
CA GLU A 694 -39.11 33.06 -35.64
C GLU A 694 -38.79 32.55 -37.06
N VAL A 695 -37.66 31.86 -37.25
CA VAL A 695 -37.14 31.52 -38.60
C VAL A 695 -37.23 30.05 -38.97
N LYS A 696 -37.67 29.16 -38.07
CA LYS A 696 -37.72 27.69 -38.30
C LYS A 696 -38.49 27.27 -39.56
N GLN A 697 -39.47 28.06 -39.98
CA GLN A 697 -40.25 27.78 -41.19
C GLN A 697 -39.40 27.81 -42.47
N TYR A 698 -38.30 28.56 -42.47
CA TYR A 698 -37.39 28.64 -43.61
C TYR A 698 -36.47 27.42 -43.73
N ALA A 699 -36.34 26.60 -42.68
CA ALA A 699 -35.54 25.38 -42.73
C ALA A 699 -36.10 24.33 -43.72
N GLN A 700 -37.38 24.43 -44.09
CA GLN A 700 -38.06 23.54 -45.04
C GLN A 700 -38.59 24.28 -46.28
N ALA A 701 -38.26 25.56 -46.46
CA ALA A 701 -38.84 26.39 -47.52
C ALA A 701 -38.58 25.82 -48.93
N ASP A 702 -37.37 25.35 -49.20
CA ASP A 702 -37.01 24.76 -50.50
C ASP A 702 -37.76 23.45 -50.79
N GLU A 703 -38.13 22.69 -49.76
CA GLU A 703 -38.91 21.44 -49.88
C GLU A 703 -40.40 21.72 -50.08
N MET A 704 -40.93 22.71 -49.37
CA MET A 704 -42.31 23.19 -49.52
C MET A 704 -42.55 23.84 -50.89
N ASP A 705 -41.60 24.63 -51.39
CA ASP A 705 -41.70 25.25 -52.71
C ASP A 705 -41.53 24.22 -53.83
N ARG A 706 -40.67 23.19 -53.65
CA ARG A 706 -40.59 22.03 -54.54
C ARG A 706 -41.90 21.24 -54.58
N MET A 707 -42.47 20.90 -53.42
CA MET A 707 -43.74 20.16 -53.34
C MET A 707 -44.92 20.95 -53.92
N LYS A 708 -44.97 22.28 -53.72
CA LYS A 708 -45.97 23.14 -54.37
C LYS A 708 -45.84 23.14 -55.88
N LYS A 709 -44.61 23.18 -56.39
CA LYS A 709 -44.36 23.12 -57.84
C LYS A 709 -44.79 21.77 -58.41
N GLU A 710 -44.39 20.66 -57.79
CA GLU A 710 -44.79 19.30 -58.19
C GLU A 710 -46.31 19.12 -58.15
N TYR A 711 -46.98 19.60 -57.10
CA TYR A 711 -48.44 19.58 -57.02
C TYR A 711 -49.08 20.38 -58.17
N THR A 712 -48.57 21.58 -58.46
CA THR A 712 -49.08 22.43 -59.54
C THR A 712 -48.89 21.74 -60.90
N ASP A 713 -47.72 21.16 -61.14
CA ASP A 713 -47.42 20.42 -62.37
C ASP A 713 -48.35 19.20 -62.51
N CYS A 714 -48.56 18.43 -61.44
CA CYS A 714 -49.51 17.30 -61.43
C CYS A 714 -50.96 17.75 -61.70
N VAL A 715 -51.41 18.85 -61.11
CA VAL A 715 -52.76 19.40 -61.35
C VAL A 715 -52.91 19.81 -62.82
N VAL A 716 -51.89 20.45 -63.41
CA VAL A 716 -51.89 20.80 -64.84
C VAL A 716 -51.98 19.55 -65.71
N THR A 717 -51.20 18.50 -65.42
CA THR A 717 -51.23 17.24 -66.16
C THR A 717 -52.60 16.55 -66.05
N LEU A 718 -53.17 16.45 -64.85
CA LEU A 718 -54.47 15.83 -64.62
C LEU A 718 -55.61 16.62 -65.28
N SER A 719 -55.56 17.95 -65.24
CA SER A 719 -56.52 18.80 -65.93
C SER A 719 -56.45 18.63 -67.44
N ALA A 720 -55.25 18.54 -68.01
CA ALA A 720 -55.05 18.28 -69.43
C ALA A 720 -55.60 16.89 -69.82
N PHE A 721 -55.31 15.87 -69.01
CA PHE A 721 -55.85 14.52 -69.21
C PHE A 721 -57.38 14.49 -69.16
N ALA A 722 -57.99 15.08 -68.14
CA ALA A 722 -59.45 15.12 -67.98
C ALA A 722 -60.12 15.86 -69.14
N THR A 723 -59.51 16.95 -69.61
CA THR A 723 -60.01 17.72 -70.77
C THR A 723 -59.96 16.90 -72.05
N GLU A 724 -58.84 16.19 -72.31
CA GLU A 724 -58.70 15.33 -73.49
C GLU A 724 -59.64 14.11 -73.42
N ALA A 725 -59.77 13.48 -72.25
CA ALA A 725 -60.71 12.38 -72.04
C ALA A 725 -62.16 12.82 -72.26
N HIS A 726 -62.54 14.01 -71.74
CA HIS A 726 -63.87 14.57 -71.96
C HIS A 726 -64.13 14.90 -73.42
N LYS A 727 -63.13 15.46 -74.13
CA LYS A 727 -63.20 15.71 -75.57
C LYS A 727 -63.43 14.41 -76.35
N LYS A 728 -62.64 13.36 -76.08
CA LYS A 728 -62.78 12.04 -76.73
C LYS A 728 -64.13 11.37 -76.45
N LEU A 729 -64.69 11.55 -75.24
CA LEU A 729 -66.01 11.03 -74.88
C LEU A 729 -67.18 11.82 -75.50
N SER A 730 -66.96 13.09 -75.80
CA SER A 730 -68.00 14.00 -76.32
C SER A 730 -67.95 14.18 -77.83
N GLU A 731 -66.88 13.71 -78.49
CA GLU A 731 -66.74 13.73 -79.94
C GLU A 731 -67.76 12.76 -80.58
N PRO A 732 -68.63 13.24 -81.49
CA PRO A 732 -69.60 12.40 -82.16
C PRO A 732 -68.90 11.40 -83.09
N LEU A 733 -69.17 10.11 -82.89
CA LEU A 733 -68.55 9.02 -83.64
C LEU A 733 -69.35 8.72 -84.93
N GLU A 734 -68.70 8.80 -86.10
CA GLU A 734 -69.26 8.24 -87.33
C GLU A 734 -69.22 6.71 -87.27
N VAL A 735 -70.39 6.08 -87.24
CA VAL A 735 -70.55 4.64 -86.99
C VAL A 735 -70.17 3.82 -88.23
N SER A 736 -68.88 3.50 -88.35
CA SER A 736 -68.36 2.47 -89.25
C SER A 736 -67.60 1.41 -88.43
N PHE A 737 -67.59 0.15 -88.90
CA PHE A 737 -66.90 -0.94 -88.18
C PHE A 737 -65.40 -0.64 -87.95
N MET A 738 -64.76 0.07 -88.87
CA MET A 738 -63.36 0.49 -88.74
C MET A 738 -63.18 1.56 -87.65
N ASN A 739 -64.09 2.55 -87.60
CA ASN A 739 -64.02 3.64 -86.61
C ASN A 739 -64.27 3.16 -85.19
N VAL A 740 -65.19 2.19 -85.00
CA VAL A 740 -65.46 1.58 -83.70
C VAL A 740 -64.28 0.72 -83.24
N LYS A 741 -63.66 -0.05 -84.15
CA LYS A 741 -62.48 -0.87 -83.83
C LYS A 741 -61.26 -0.01 -83.47
N LEU A 742 -61.03 1.10 -84.16
CA LEU A 742 -59.96 2.06 -83.85
C LEU A 742 -60.20 2.77 -82.52
N LEU A 743 -61.44 3.14 -82.19
CA LEU A 743 -61.78 3.72 -80.89
C LEU A 743 -61.53 2.73 -79.75
N ILE A 744 -61.92 1.46 -79.92
CA ILE A 744 -61.66 0.41 -78.91
C ILE A 744 -60.16 0.18 -78.73
N GLN A 745 -59.37 0.15 -79.81
CA GLN A 745 -57.91 0.08 -79.71
C GLN A 745 -57.28 1.31 -79.04
N ASP A 746 -57.78 2.53 -79.31
CA ASP A 746 -57.28 3.76 -78.67
C ASP A 746 -57.62 3.79 -77.17
N LEU A 747 -58.76 3.22 -76.77
CA LEU A 747 -59.16 3.03 -75.36
C LEU A 747 -58.39 1.91 -74.66
N GLU A 748 -58.03 0.83 -75.36
CA GLU A 748 -57.24 -0.28 -74.80
C GLU A 748 -55.74 0.05 -74.69
N VAL A 749 -55.17 0.83 -75.63
CA VAL A 749 -53.74 1.17 -75.65
C VAL A 749 -53.36 2.21 -74.58
N ARG A 750 -54.33 2.92 -74.01
CA ARG A 750 -54.13 3.90 -72.92
C ARG A 750 -54.86 3.53 -71.63
N GLY A 751 -54.96 2.24 -71.32
CA GLY A 751 -55.49 1.74 -70.06
C GLY A 751 -54.45 1.65 -68.94
N PHE A 752 -54.62 2.51 -67.93
CA PHE A 752 -54.12 2.47 -66.54
C PHE A 752 -52.62 2.66 -66.25
#